data_AF-A0A7M5XK61-F1
#
_entry.id   AF-A0A7M5XK61-F1
#
_cell.length_a   1.000
_cell.length_b   1.000
_cell.length_c   1.000
_cell.angle_alpha   90.00
_cell.angle_beta   90.00
_cell.angle_gamma   90.00
#
_symmetry.space_group_name_H-M   'P 1'
#
loop_
_entity.id
_entity.type
_entity.pdbx_description
1 polymer ?
#
loop_
_entity_poly.entity_id
_entity_poly.type
_entity_poly.pdbx_seq_one_letter_code
_entity_poly.pdbx_strand_id
1 'polypeptide(L)'
;MPAPTLLSLVKGPPQQQRATEDTTIQQQDTTDNRQTLAAAPEQIAPHTEQAVASTPQSTYNNNSPPPKDITKTSKMGGGKLNVKIVNGRGLQNKDTFSKSDPYCMVELGNKSFSTKHMSDNLDPDWNEQFSFDVTEGQDVLALSVWDKNKISKDVFMGYSFVSFDNCKKDQPTTKSAQMMGGCKGTINLIITASFETSASAIDRLGGQLQQTTADADKYKCDSERLGAEVNLMSAENDRFSANNKKLEEENKKFEENNNRLEASVNKLEGENKKFEENNNRLESSVNKLEGENQKFEENNKKLEEENNKFQENNAKLEAEVNRLGTEVNRMTEENNKFAENNKKLEENVGRLEGEVDKMGQLNKEFEENNNQLKENVNKLEGEVNKMTEENNKFAENNKALETQVNGLKDEVNKMSEENNKFSANNEKLSQEVSKMGEENNKLAENNQNLADEINRLKAEIDRMAAENAKFAENNENLKKEVDRITGENEKFAENNKVLQEQNTVFSENNAKLSTSLKELEEQASRFKEIYQKLLKENEKLARIRDGLQEQLDGFSKLQEMIFKQLNEKMRAMDRSLLEKVAADIEMLDQDQGLSPEEWGKFMKRVPTHLKEKFEGIKNDFSKFDENKDNVIDSDEFGKMLDVVMKETEPVSSGDEQR
;
A
#
# COMPACT_ATOMS: atom_id res chain seq x y z
N MET A 1 103.16 -21.73 -6.00
CA MET A 1 102.84 -22.65 -4.89
C MET A 1 101.38 -23.07 -5.01
N PRO A 2 101.09 -24.34 -4.68
CA PRO A 2 100.02 -25.17 -5.26
C PRO A 2 98.77 -25.16 -4.34
N ALA A 3 97.64 -25.85 -4.53
CA ALA A 3 97.18 -26.91 -5.41
C ALA A 3 95.62 -26.95 -5.36
N PRO A 4 94.98 -27.71 -6.26
CA PRO A 4 93.53 -27.87 -6.43
C PRO A 4 92.97 -29.07 -5.65
N THR A 5 91.65 -29.31 -5.71
CA THR A 5 91.09 -30.65 -5.43
C THR A 5 89.97 -31.00 -6.40
N LEU A 6 90.17 -32.15 -7.05
CA LEU A 6 89.32 -32.84 -8.01
C LEU A 6 88.43 -33.89 -7.33
N LEU A 7 87.39 -34.29 -8.08
CA LEU A 7 86.81 -35.64 -8.20
C LEU A 7 85.99 -36.25 -7.04
N SER A 8 84.73 -36.60 -7.36
CA SER A 8 84.26 -37.99 -7.65
C SER A 8 82.76 -38.11 -7.33
N LEU A 9 81.90 -38.28 -8.34
CA LEU A 9 81.45 -39.52 -9.00
C LEU A 9 80.31 -40.27 -8.26
N VAL A 10 79.18 -40.33 -8.99
CA VAL A 10 78.34 -41.52 -9.24
C VAL A 10 77.36 -41.98 -8.15
N LYS A 11 76.06 -41.87 -8.47
CA LYS A 11 75.18 -43.05 -8.70
C LYS A 11 73.97 -42.65 -9.56
N GLY A 12 73.66 -43.56 -10.48
CA GLY A 12 72.78 -43.35 -11.63
C GLY A 12 71.27 -43.53 -11.39
N PRO A 13 70.51 -43.66 -12.49
CA PRO A 13 69.05 -43.48 -12.63
C PRO A 13 68.34 -44.86 -12.58
N PRO A 14 67.15 -45.13 -13.16
CA PRO A 14 66.07 -44.29 -13.73
C PRO A 14 64.68 -44.70 -13.20
N GLN A 15 63.57 -44.10 -13.67
CA GLN A 15 62.49 -44.88 -14.31
C GLN A 15 61.39 -44.00 -14.93
N GLN A 16 61.20 -44.24 -16.22
CA GLN A 16 60.00 -43.97 -17.00
C GLN A 16 58.83 -44.81 -16.45
N GLN A 17 57.61 -44.27 -16.49
CA GLN A 17 56.47 -45.06 -16.94
C GLN A 17 55.66 -44.27 -17.96
N ARG A 18 55.42 -44.98 -19.07
CA ARG A 18 54.64 -44.65 -20.25
C ARG A 18 53.41 -45.57 -20.23
N ALA A 19 52.40 -45.18 -20.98
CA ALA A 19 51.13 -45.87 -21.30
C ALA A 19 49.99 -45.51 -20.34
N THR A 20 48.79 -45.14 -20.80
CA THR A 20 48.07 -45.56 -22.01
C THR A 20 47.12 -44.47 -22.51
N GLU A 21 47.03 -44.32 -23.83
CA GLU A 21 45.81 -43.87 -24.52
C GLU A 21 44.72 -44.94 -24.32
N ASP A 22 43.47 -44.56 -24.04
CA ASP A 22 42.35 -44.65 -25.00
C ASP A 22 40.98 -44.46 -24.28
N THR A 23 40.10 -43.73 -24.99
CA THR A 23 38.64 -43.72 -25.00
C THR A 23 37.79 -43.37 -23.75
N THR A 24 36.82 -42.48 -24.02
CA THR A 24 35.43 -42.44 -23.51
C THR A 24 35.09 -41.22 -22.66
N ILE A 25 34.65 -40.15 -23.33
CA ILE A 25 33.81 -39.11 -22.72
C ILE A 25 32.38 -39.68 -22.68
N GLN A 26 31.98 -40.18 -21.51
CA GLN A 26 30.58 -40.31 -21.15
C GLN A 26 30.20 -39.10 -20.32
N GLN A 27 29.27 -38.31 -20.87
CA GLN A 27 28.42 -37.40 -20.11
C GLN A 27 27.57 -38.25 -19.16
N GLN A 28 27.51 -37.90 -17.88
CA GLN A 28 26.35 -38.24 -17.06
C GLN A 28 26.15 -37.22 -15.94
N ASP A 29 24.88 -36.84 -15.87
CA ASP A 29 24.21 -35.92 -14.96
C ASP A 29 24.48 -36.17 -13.47
N THR A 30 24.37 -35.08 -12.70
CA THR A 30 23.87 -35.16 -11.33
C THR A 30 22.57 -34.35 -11.22
N THR A 31 21.50 -35.11 -11.06
CA THR A 31 20.17 -34.77 -10.52
C THR A 31 20.31 -34.23 -9.09
N ASP A 32 19.45 -33.31 -8.63
CA ASP A 32 18.09 -33.66 -8.18
C ASP A 32 17.25 -32.48 -7.65
N ASN A 33 15.93 -32.65 -7.84
CA ASN A 33 14.78 -32.18 -7.03
C ASN A 33 14.25 -30.73 -7.08
N ARG A 34 13.11 -30.52 -7.79
CA ARG A 34 11.76 -30.92 -7.30
C ARG A 34 10.66 -30.83 -8.38
N GLN A 35 10.09 -32.00 -8.67
CA GLN A 35 8.67 -32.35 -8.80
C GLN A 35 7.61 -31.37 -9.39
N THR A 36 7.06 -31.82 -10.53
CA THR A 36 5.66 -32.25 -10.76
C THR A 36 4.74 -31.46 -11.71
N LEU A 37 4.29 -32.25 -12.71
CA LEU A 37 2.96 -32.29 -13.37
C LEU A 37 2.65 -31.30 -14.49
N ALA A 38 2.95 -31.75 -15.71
CA ALA A 38 2.33 -31.31 -16.95
C ALA A 38 1.06 -32.14 -17.25
N ALA A 39 -0.01 -31.47 -17.65
CA ALA A 39 -1.02 -31.98 -18.59
C ALA A 39 -1.53 -30.78 -19.42
N ALA A 40 -1.55 -30.97 -20.74
CA ALA A 40 -1.83 -29.96 -21.76
C ALA A 40 -3.22 -29.30 -21.65
N PRO A 41 -3.44 -28.19 -22.40
CA PRO A 41 -4.40 -28.33 -23.49
C PRO A 41 -4.00 -27.67 -24.81
N GLU A 42 -4.71 -28.12 -25.84
CA GLU A 42 -4.58 -27.92 -27.28
C GLU A 42 -4.76 -26.46 -27.76
N GLN A 43 -4.12 -26.21 -28.91
CA GLN A 43 -4.29 -25.04 -29.75
C GLN A 43 -5.67 -25.00 -30.42
N ILE A 44 -6.29 -23.80 -30.48
CA ILE A 44 -7.20 -23.42 -31.58
C ILE A 44 -6.88 -21.97 -31.99
N ALA A 45 -6.79 -21.76 -33.30
CA ALA A 45 -6.42 -20.54 -34.01
C ALA A 45 -7.48 -19.40 -33.93
N PRO A 46 -7.14 -18.16 -34.34
CA PRO A 46 -7.95 -16.97 -34.09
C PRO A 46 -8.94 -16.68 -35.23
N HIS A 47 -10.16 -16.29 -34.88
CA HIS A 47 -11.12 -15.70 -35.82
C HIS A 47 -11.62 -14.34 -35.33
N THR A 48 -11.24 -13.32 -36.10
CA THR A 48 -11.94 -12.07 -36.42
C THR A 48 -13.28 -11.79 -35.72
N GLU A 49 -13.31 -10.70 -34.97
CA GLU A 49 -14.49 -10.11 -34.36
C GLU A 49 -15.10 -9.05 -35.29
N GLN A 50 -16.32 -9.30 -35.74
CA GLN A 50 -17.18 -8.35 -36.47
C GLN A 50 -18.46 -8.13 -35.66
N ALA A 51 -18.88 -6.87 -35.63
CA ALA A 51 -19.98 -6.32 -34.84
C ALA A 51 -21.32 -7.06 -34.94
N VAL A 52 -22.06 -7.09 -33.83
CA VAL A 52 -23.52 -6.86 -33.83
C VAL A 52 -24.00 -6.41 -32.44
N ALA A 53 -24.65 -5.25 -32.43
CA ALA A 53 -25.51 -4.83 -31.34
C ALA A 53 -26.65 -5.85 -31.18
N SER A 54 -26.87 -6.32 -29.96
CA SER A 54 -28.11 -6.99 -29.56
C SER A 54 -28.28 -6.83 -28.05
N THR A 55 -29.15 -5.89 -27.71
CA THR A 55 -29.83 -5.76 -26.41
C THR A 55 -30.29 -7.11 -25.88
N PRO A 56 -30.01 -7.47 -24.60
CA PRO A 56 -30.75 -8.52 -23.95
C PRO A 56 -32.11 -7.96 -23.53
N GLN A 57 -33.12 -8.19 -24.37
CA GLN A 57 -34.51 -8.14 -23.92
C GLN A 57 -34.68 -9.26 -22.88
N SER A 58 -34.88 -8.87 -21.63
CA SER A 58 -35.44 -9.75 -20.62
C SER A 58 -36.84 -10.16 -21.07
N THR A 59 -36.99 -11.39 -21.54
CA THR A 59 -38.28 -12.06 -21.70
C THR A 59 -38.76 -12.47 -20.31
N TYR A 60 -39.29 -11.51 -19.56
CA TYR A 60 -40.19 -11.82 -18.45
C TYR A 60 -41.42 -12.52 -19.01
N ASN A 61 -41.43 -13.83 -18.80
CA ASN A 61 -42.50 -14.74 -19.13
C ASN A 61 -43.74 -14.35 -18.30
N ASN A 62 -44.64 -13.56 -18.88
CA ASN A 62 -45.94 -13.22 -18.33
C ASN A 62 -46.86 -14.45 -18.38
N ASN A 63 -46.65 -15.40 -17.49
CA ASN A 63 -47.61 -16.46 -17.18
C ASN A 63 -48.02 -16.32 -15.71
N SER A 64 -48.81 -15.28 -15.45
CA SER A 64 -49.74 -15.28 -14.32
C SER A 64 -51.09 -15.75 -14.85
N PRO A 65 -51.74 -16.77 -14.24
CA PRO A 65 -53.03 -17.26 -14.74
C PRO A 65 -54.07 -16.12 -14.69
N PRO A 66 -55.02 -16.06 -15.63
CA PRO A 66 -56.04 -15.02 -15.62
C PRO A 66 -56.84 -15.10 -14.31
N PRO A 67 -57.28 -13.97 -13.75
CA PRO A 67 -58.12 -13.98 -12.57
C PRO A 67 -59.38 -14.78 -12.90
N LYS A 68 -59.55 -15.92 -12.23
CA LYS A 68 -60.72 -16.79 -12.36
C LYS A 68 -61.96 -15.98 -11.97
N ASP A 69 -62.91 -15.90 -12.90
CA ASP A 69 -64.32 -15.51 -12.73
C ASP A 69 -64.67 -14.83 -11.39
N ILE A 70 -64.62 -13.50 -11.37
CA ILE A 70 -65.37 -12.69 -10.39
C ILE A 70 -66.79 -12.46 -10.94
N THR A 71 -67.47 -13.56 -11.29
CA THR A 71 -68.92 -13.60 -11.52
C THR A 71 -69.51 -14.74 -10.73
N LYS A 72 -69.14 -14.85 -9.46
CA LYS A 72 -70.03 -15.36 -8.43
C LYS A 72 -70.59 -14.16 -7.70
N THR A 73 -71.65 -13.56 -8.25
CA THR A 73 -72.64 -12.91 -7.40
C THR A 73 -73.02 -13.94 -6.36
N SER A 74 -72.52 -13.79 -5.13
CA SER A 74 -73.01 -14.59 -4.02
C SER A 74 -74.51 -14.37 -4.05
N LYS A 75 -75.29 -15.42 -4.34
CA LYS A 75 -76.69 -15.45 -3.92
C LYS A 75 -76.64 -15.00 -2.46
N MET A 76 -77.09 -13.78 -2.15
CA MET A 76 -77.35 -13.39 -0.78
C MET A 76 -78.60 -14.16 -0.39
N GLY A 77 -78.37 -15.45 -0.15
CA GLY A 77 -79.38 -16.45 0.05
C GLY A 77 -80.05 -16.17 1.37
N GLY A 78 -81.36 -16.01 1.30
CA GLY A 78 -82.26 -15.93 2.42
C GLY A 78 -81.85 -16.83 3.59
N GLY A 79 -81.80 -16.25 4.78
CA GLY A 79 -81.58 -16.97 6.03
C GLY A 79 -82.75 -16.80 6.98
N LYS A 80 -82.59 -17.31 8.21
CA LYS A 80 -83.59 -17.15 9.25
C LYS A 80 -83.38 -15.83 9.98
N LEU A 81 -84.45 -15.06 10.10
CA LEU A 81 -84.51 -13.87 10.96
C LEU A 81 -85.31 -14.23 12.20
N ASN A 82 -84.63 -14.27 13.34
CA ASN A 82 -85.29 -14.44 14.62
C ASN A 82 -85.63 -13.07 15.19
N VAL A 83 -86.91 -12.84 15.44
CA VAL A 83 -87.43 -11.57 15.94
C VAL A 83 -88.11 -11.83 17.28
N LYS A 84 -87.52 -11.33 18.36
CA LYS A 84 -88.14 -11.33 19.68
C LYS A 84 -88.76 -9.97 19.93
N ILE A 85 -90.09 -9.91 19.99
CA ILE A 85 -90.82 -8.73 20.45
C ILE A 85 -90.74 -8.73 21.98
N VAL A 86 -89.93 -7.82 22.53
CA VAL A 86 -89.65 -7.79 23.97
C VAL A 86 -90.80 -7.12 24.69
N ASN A 87 -91.08 -5.86 24.36
CA ASN A 87 -92.14 -5.11 25.02
C ASN A 87 -92.62 -3.88 24.23
N GLY A 88 -93.80 -3.39 24.61
CA GLY A 88 -94.31 -2.07 24.27
C GLY A 88 -94.17 -1.16 25.49
N ARG A 89 -93.91 0.13 25.24
CA ARG A 89 -93.85 1.16 26.29
C ARG A 89 -94.62 2.41 25.85
N GLY A 90 -95.42 2.96 26.75
CA GLY A 90 -96.18 4.20 26.55
C GLY A 90 -97.17 4.15 25.39
N LEU A 91 -97.82 3.00 25.16
CA LEU A 91 -98.80 2.82 24.08
C LEU A 91 -100.03 3.71 24.32
N GLN A 92 -100.61 4.25 23.25
CA GLN A 92 -101.78 5.12 23.36
C GLN A 92 -103.03 4.33 23.72
N ASN A 93 -103.71 4.70 24.81
CA ASN A 93 -105.02 4.13 25.15
C ASN A 93 -106.08 4.46 24.09
N LYS A 94 -106.86 3.45 23.66
CA LYS A 94 -107.99 3.61 22.73
C LYS A 94 -109.35 3.38 23.40
N ASP A 95 -109.37 2.88 24.62
CA ASP A 95 -110.59 2.66 25.39
C ASP A 95 -111.01 3.87 26.24
N THR A 96 -112.32 4.03 26.42
CA THR A 96 -112.92 5.15 27.18
C THR A 96 -113.09 4.84 28.68
N PHE A 97 -113.26 3.56 29.04
CA PHE A 97 -113.59 3.13 30.41
C PHE A 97 -112.56 2.15 31.04
N SER A 98 -111.55 1.72 30.28
CA SER A 98 -110.42 0.86 30.69
C SER A 98 -109.15 1.28 29.95
N LYS A 99 -108.00 0.64 30.20
CA LYS A 99 -106.88 0.67 29.25
C LYS A 99 -107.07 -0.41 28.20
N SER A 100 -106.53 -0.15 27.02
CA SER A 100 -106.40 -1.11 25.93
C SER A 100 -105.70 -2.42 26.34
N ASP A 101 -106.01 -3.47 25.60
CA ASP A 101 -105.46 -4.83 25.65
C ASP A 101 -104.50 -5.06 24.46
N PRO A 102 -103.31 -4.43 24.41
CA PRO A 102 -102.49 -4.42 23.20
C PRO A 102 -101.83 -5.77 22.90
N TYR A 103 -101.79 -6.11 21.61
CA TYR A 103 -100.89 -7.10 21.02
C TYR A 103 -100.12 -6.51 19.84
N CYS A 104 -98.90 -7.01 19.61
CA CYS A 104 -98.06 -6.60 18.48
C CYS A 104 -98.12 -7.65 17.38
N MET A 105 -98.44 -7.21 16.16
CA MET A 105 -98.28 -7.98 14.95
C MET A 105 -96.97 -7.57 14.27
N VAL A 106 -96.15 -8.55 13.94
CA VAL A 106 -94.89 -8.39 13.20
C VAL A 106 -95.02 -9.08 11.85
N GLU A 107 -94.65 -8.36 10.80
CA GLU A 107 -94.82 -8.78 9.41
C GLU A 107 -93.50 -8.64 8.65
N LEU A 108 -93.21 -9.65 7.83
CA LEU A 108 -92.13 -9.63 6.85
C LEU A 108 -92.64 -10.18 5.52
N GLY A 109 -92.76 -9.29 4.53
CA GLY A 109 -93.38 -9.62 3.25
C GLY A 109 -94.80 -10.16 3.44
N ASN A 110 -95.03 -11.42 3.04
CA ASN A 110 -96.35 -12.06 3.10
C ASN A 110 -96.57 -12.90 4.37
N LYS A 111 -95.63 -12.92 5.32
CA LYS A 111 -95.77 -13.65 6.60
C LYS A 111 -96.01 -12.66 7.74
N SER A 112 -97.00 -12.93 8.57
CA SER A 112 -97.29 -12.17 9.78
C SER A 112 -97.46 -13.09 10.99
N PHE A 113 -96.99 -12.62 12.15
CA PHE A 113 -97.21 -13.26 13.45
C PHE A 113 -97.70 -12.21 14.44
N SER A 114 -98.54 -12.61 15.39
CA SER A 114 -99.04 -11.74 16.45
C SER A 114 -98.66 -12.29 17.81
N THR A 115 -98.29 -11.41 18.73
CA THR A 115 -98.15 -11.76 20.15
C THR A 115 -99.52 -12.03 20.76
N LYS A 116 -99.54 -12.60 21.97
CA LYS A 116 -100.70 -12.55 22.84
C LYS A 116 -101.00 -11.10 23.21
N HIS A 117 -102.26 -10.81 23.49
CA HIS A 117 -102.67 -9.54 24.07
C HIS A 117 -102.37 -9.53 25.56
N MET A 118 -102.11 -8.34 26.11
CA MET A 118 -101.90 -8.13 27.55
C MET A 118 -103.01 -7.21 28.04
N SER A 119 -103.91 -7.71 28.87
CA SER A 119 -105.09 -6.93 29.26
C SER A 119 -104.78 -5.74 30.16
N ASP A 120 -105.48 -4.63 29.94
CA ASP A 120 -105.42 -3.38 30.71
C ASP A 120 -103.99 -2.84 30.92
N ASN A 121 -103.13 -2.93 29.89
CA ASN A 121 -101.71 -2.60 30.02
C ASN A 121 -101.11 -1.88 28.79
N LEU A 122 -100.74 -0.60 28.95
CA LEU A 122 -100.11 0.22 27.91
C LEU A 122 -98.57 0.09 27.86
N ASP A 123 -98.00 -0.70 28.77
CA ASP A 123 -96.58 -1.06 28.84
C ASP A 123 -96.40 -2.59 28.84
N PRO A 124 -96.90 -3.31 27.80
CA PRO A 124 -96.93 -4.76 27.80
C PRO A 124 -95.54 -5.39 27.62
N ASP A 125 -95.22 -6.41 28.42
CA ASP A 125 -94.03 -7.25 28.26
C ASP A 125 -94.39 -8.58 27.58
N TRP A 126 -94.48 -8.59 26.25
CA TRP A 126 -94.84 -9.78 25.48
C TRP A 126 -93.76 -10.87 25.52
N ASN A 127 -92.49 -10.50 25.32
CA ASN A 127 -91.34 -11.43 25.29
C ASN A 127 -91.49 -12.63 24.35
N GLU A 128 -92.22 -12.48 23.25
CA GLU A 128 -92.47 -13.55 22.29
C GLU A 128 -91.49 -13.50 21.12
N GLN A 129 -91.10 -14.67 20.63
CA GLN A 129 -90.13 -14.82 19.55
C GLN A 129 -90.73 -15.53 18.35
N PHE A 130 -90.48 -14.95 17.19
CA PHE A 130 -90.91 -15.44 15.89
C PHE A 130 -89.70 -15.65 14.99
N SER A 131 -89.83 -16.57 14.03
CA SER A 131 -88.79 -16.82 13.03
C SER A 131 -89.38 -16.61 11.64
N PHE A 132 -88.74 -15.74 10.87
CA PHE A 132 -89.06 -15.50 9.47
C PHE A 132 -87.98 -16.12 8.58
N ASP A 133 -88.37 -16.65 7.43
CA ASP A 133 -87.42 -16.96 6.36
C ASP A 133 -87.36 -15.72 5.46
N VAL A 134 -86.19 -15.08 5.39
CA VAL A 134 -85.99 -13.84 4.64
C VAL A 134 -85.74 -14.19 3.18
N THR A 135 -86.38 -13.49 2.24
CA THR A 135 -86.06 -13.59 0.81
C THR A 135 -85.30 -12.36 0.33
N GLU A 136 -84.67 -12.45 -0.84
CA GLU A 136 -83.95 -11.34 -1.46
C GLU A 136 -84.86 -10.10 -1.60
N GLY A 137 -84.35 -8.92 -1.23
CA GLY A 137 -85.10 -7.65 -1.22
C GLY A 137 -85.93 -7.38 0.04
N GLN A 138 -85.94 -8.28 1.03
CA GLN A 138 -86.55 -8.03 2.33
C GLN A 138 -85.50 -7.59 3.35
N ASP A 139 -85.65 -6.38 3.88
CA ASP A 139 -84.70 -5.76 4.82
C ASP A 139 -85.38 -5.01 5.97
N VAL A 140 -86.72 -4.93 5.95
CA VAL A 140 -87.54 -4.18 6.91
C VAL A 140 -88.68 -5.04 7.45
N LEU A 141 -88.82 -5.07 8.77
CA LEU A 141 -89.98 -5.60 9.47
C LEU A 141 -91.04 -4.51 9.63
N ALA A 142 -92.29 -4.83 9.34
CA ALA A 142 -93.42 -4.00 9.72
C ALA A 142 -93.97 -4.47 11.07
N LEU A 143 -94.18 -3.53 11.98
CA LEU A 143 -94.76 -3.76 13.29
C LEU A 143 -96.08 -3.00 13.33
N SER A 144 -97.15 -3.61 13.83
CA SER A 144 -98.40 -2.92 14.13
C SER A 144 -98.93 -3.35 15.47
N VAL A 145 -99.45 -2.42 16.25
CA VAL A 145 -100.04 -2.72 17.56
C VAL A 145 -101.53 -2.53 17.46
N TRP A 146 -102.27 -3.46 18.05
CA TRP A 146 -103.71 -3.52 17.99
C TRP A 146 -104.27 -3.78 19.38
N ASP A 147 -105.42 -3.18 19.65
CA ASP A 147 -106.18 -3.32 20.88
C ASP A 147 -107.19 -4.47 20.74
N LYS A 148 -107.09 -5.49 21.60
CA LYS A 148 -107.95 -6.68 21.53
C LYS A 148 -109.32 -6.42 22.14
N ASN A 149 -110.37 -6.50 21.32
CA ASN A 149 -111.76 -6.36 21.78
C ASN A 149 -112.51 -7.70 21.80
N LYS A 150 -113.33 -7.91 22.84
CA LYS A 150 -114.10 -9.17 23.00
C LYS A 150 -115.39 -9.22 22.17
N ILE A 151 -115.98 -8.06 21.85
CA ILE A 151 -117.32 -7.94 21.24
C ILE A 151 -117.27 -7.17 19.91
N SER A 152 -116.37 -6.19 19.77
CA SER A 152 -116.15 -5.39 18.56
C SER A 152 -114.87 -5.81 17.83
N LYS A 153 -114.62 -5.23 16.64
CA LYS A 153 -113.36 -5.41 15.93
C LYS A 153 -112.20 -4.77 16.72
N ASP A 154 -111.03 -5.39 16.63
CA ASP A 154 -109.80 -4.90 17.26
C ASP A 154 -109.42 -3.51 16.70
N VAL A 155 -108.95 -2.62 17.57
CA VAL A 155 -108.69 -1.21 17.21
C VAL A 155 -107.21 -1.01 16.96
N PHE A 156 -106.87 -0.36 15.85
CA PHE A 156 -105.48 -0.06 15.51
C PHE A 156 -104.86 0.98 16.46
N MET A 157 -103.68 0.66 17.01
CA MET A 157 -102.94 1.51 17.97
C MET A 157 -101.66 2.10 17.39
N GLY A 158 -101.36 1.84 16.11
CA GLY A 158 -100.23 2.41 15.38
C GLY A 158 -99.33 1.35 14.77
N TYR A 159 -98.29 1.80 14.07
CA TYR A 159 -97.35 0.93 13.37
C TYR A 159 -95.93 1.49 13.40
N SER A 160 -94.94 0.65 13.14
CA SER A 160 -93.56 1.06 12.95
C SER A 160 -92.87 0.17 11.93
N PHE A 161 -91.75 0.64 11.38
CA PHE A 161 -90.88 -0.15 10.52
C PHE A 161 -89.50 -0.29 11.16
N VAL A 162 -88.88 -1.46 11.05
CA VAL A 162 -87.54 -1.72 11.62
C VAL A 162 -86.67 -2.40 10.57
N SER A 163 -85.65 -1.69 10.11
CA SER A 163 -84.64 -2.29 9.23
C SER A 163 -83.69 -3.21 10.01
N PHE A 164 -83.37 -4.35 9.42
CA PHE A 164 -82.38 -5.31 9.90
C PHE A 164 -81.14 -5.40 9.01
N ASP A 165 -80.97 -4.52 8.01
CA ASP A 165 -79.81 -4.54 7.09
C ASP A 165 -78.46 -4.23 7.77
N ASN A 166 -78.48 -3.64 8.97
CA ASN A 166 -77.28 -3.39 9.79
C ASN A 166 -77.05 -4.44 10.89
N CYS A 167 -77.80 -5.53 10.90
CA CYS A 167 -77.59 -6.60 11.87
C CYS A 167 -76.36 -7.43 11.47
N LYS A 168 -75.47 -7.71 12.42
CA LYS A 168 -74.33 -8.61 12.18
C LYS A 168 -74.81 -10.07 12.19
N LYS A 169 -74.24 -10.89 11.30
CA LYS A 169 -74.58 -12.32 11.22
C LYS A 169 -74.42 -13.00 12.58
N ASP A 170 -75.44 -13.77 12.97
CA ASP A 170 -75.53 -14.55 14.22
C ASP A 170 -75.38 -13.74 15.52
N GLN A 171 -75.47 -12.40 15.45
CA GLN A 171 -75.40 -11.53 16.63
C GLN A 171 -76.77 -10.90 16.94
N PRO A 172 -77.26 -11.00 18.20
CA PRO A 172 -78.51 -10.35 18.59
C PRO A 172 -78.33 -8.83 18.56
N THR A 173 -79.21 -8.16 17.81
CA THR A 173 -79.23 -6.71 17.69
C THR A 173 -80.51 -6.17 18.31
N THR A 174 -80.38 -5.41 19.38
CA THR A 174 -81.52 -4.71 20.00
C THR A 174 -81.95 -3.54 19.14
N LYS A 175 -83.25 -3.43 18.88
CA LYS A 175 -83.88 -2.33 18.16
C LYS A 175 -85.03 -1.76 19.00
N SER A 176 -85.23 -0.46 18.87
CA SER A 176 -86.36 0.27 19.47
C SER A 176 -87.04 1.07 18.37
N ALA A 177 -88.34 0.90 18.23
CA ALA A 177 -89.13 1.41 17.11
C ALA A 177 -90.26 2.29 17.64
N GLN A 178 -90.25 3.58 17.31
CA GLN A 178 -91.32 4.49 17.74
C GLN A 178 -92.57 4.33 16.88
N MET A 179 -93.73 4.35 17.53
CA MET A 179 -95.01 4.21 16.85
C MET A 179 -95.30 5.43 15.97
N MET A 180 -95.72 5.16 14.74
CA MET A 180 -96.06 6.13 13.70
C MET A 180 -97.57 6.17 13.43
N GLY A 181 -98.02 7.13 12.62
CA GLY A 181 -99.43 7.33 12.26
C GLY A 181 -100.24 8.14 13.28
N GLY A 182 -99.61 9.09 13.97
CA GLY A 182 -100.26 9.94 14.99
C GLY A 182 -100.50 9.24 16.34
N CYS A 183 -99.98 8.03 16.51
CA CYS A 183 -100.06 7.24 17.73
C CYS A 183 -98.80 7.41 18.59
N LYS A 184 -98.91 7.10 19.90
CA LYS A 184 -97.79 7.19 20.86
C LYS A 184 -97.34 5.80 21.30
N GLY A 185 -96.05 5.68 21.61
CA GLY A 185 -95.43 4.50 22.21
C GLY A 185 -94.18 4.04 21.47
N THR A 186 -93.46 3.09 22.05
CA THR A 186 -92.26 2.47 21.46
C THR A 186 -92.35 0.95 21.62
N ILE A 187 -91.93 0.22 20.58
CA ILE A 187 -91.77 -1.23 20.61
C ILE A 187 -90.28 -1.55 20.68
N ASN A 188 -89.89 -2.36 21.66
CA ASN A 188 -88.53 -2.88 21.77
C ASN A 188 -88.50 -4.33 21.30
N LEU A 189 -87.51 -4.65 20.46
CA LEU A 189 -87.35 -5.96 19.85
C LEU A 189 -85.87 -6.32 19.73
N ILE A 190 -85.57 -7.62 19.70
CA ILE A 190 -84.24 -8.15 19.44
C ILE A 190 -84.31 -8.94 18.13
N ILE A 191 -83.42 -8.61 17.21
CA ILE A 191 -83.34 -9.25 15.91
C ILE A 191 -82.00 -9.99 15.80
N THR A 192 -82.05 -11.27 15.45
CA THR A 192 -80.85 -12.07 15.15
C THR A 192 -80.99 -12.65 13.74
N ALA A 193 -80.17 -12.16 12.82
CA ALA A 193 -80.11 -12.67 11.45
C ALA A 193 -79.07 -13.80 11.37
N SER A 194 -79.47 -14.98 10.89
CA SER A 194 -78.54 -16.11 10.68
C SER A 194 -77.72 -16.01 9.39
N PHE A 195 -77.82 -14.87 8.71
CA PHE A 195 -77.21 -14.59 7.42
C PHE A 195 -76.44 -13.28 7.49
N GLU A 196 -75.54 -13.10 6.55
CA GLU A 196 -74.79 -11.86 6.41
C GLU A 196 -75.67 -10.83 5.72
N THR A 197 -75.79 -9.66 6.33
CA THR A 197 -76.52 -8.51 5.79
C THR A 197 -75.62 -7.69 4.87
N SER A 198 -76.23 -6.86 4.03
CA SER A 198 -75.51 -6.07 3.02
C SER A 198 -74.47 -5.15 3.68
N ALA A 199 -74.84 -4.48 4.76
CA ALA A 199 -73.93 -3.58 5.48
C ALA A 199 -72.77 -4.33 6.16
N SER A 200 -73.02 -5.51 6.73
CA SER A 200 -71.97 -6.33 7.35
C SER A 200 -70.97 -6.85 6.30
N ALA A 201 -71.45 -7.20 5.10
CA ALA A 201 -70.58 -7.61 4.00
C ALA A 201 -69.72 -6.44 3.48
N ILE A 202 -70.29 -5.25 3.37
CA ILE A 202 -69.58 -4.03 2.94
C ILE A 202 -68.47 -3.66 3.92
N ASP A 203 -68.73 -3.72 5.23
CA ASP A 203 -67.73 -3.40 6.26
C ASP A 203 -66.54 -4.38 6.21
N ARG A 204 -66.81 -5.69 6.08
CA ARG A 204 -65.77 -6.72 5.92
C ARG A 204 -64.97 -6.54 4.65
N LEU A 205 -65.64 -6.32 3.51
CA LEU A 205 -64.98 -6.13 2.22
C LEU A 205 -64.18 -4.83 2.17
N GLY A 206 -64.67 -3.75 2.82
CA GLY A 206 -63.95 -2.49 2.98
C GLY A 206 -62.65 -2.66 3.76
N GLY A 207 -62.68 -3.42 4.86
CA GLY A 207 -61.48 -3.76 5.62
C GLY A 207 -60.47 -4.59 4.81
N GLN A 208 -60.94 -5.57 4.03
CA GLN A 208 -60.08 -6.36 3.14
C GLN A 208 -59.47 -5.51 2.01
N LEU A 209 -60.22 -4.56 1.46
CA LEU A 209 -59.73 -3.65 0.41
C LEU A 209 -58.66 -2.70 0.94
N GLN A 210 -58.84 -2.14 2.15
CA GLN A 210 -57.83 -1.30 2.79
C GLN A 210 -56.54 -2.07 3.05
N GLN A 211 -56.63 -3.30 3.57
CA GLN A 211 -55.45 -4.15 3.79
C GLN A 211 -54.74 -4.46 2.47
N THR A 212 -55.48 -4.84 1.44
CA THR A 212 -54.90 -5.13 0.11
C THR A 212 -54.24 -3.90 -0.52
N THR A 213 -54.80 -2.71 -0.27
CA THR A 213 -54.23 -1.43 -0.74
C THR A 213 -52.91 -1.13 -0.02
N ALA A 214 -52.85 -1.31 1.30
CA ALA A 214 -51.63 -1.14 2.09
C ALA A 214 -50.53 -2.12 1.66
N ASP A 215 -50.89 -3.37 1.37
CA ASP A 215 -49.95 -4.37 0.87
C ASP A 215 -49.44 -3.99 -0.54
N ALA A 216 -50.31 -3.50 -1.43
CA ALA A 216 -49.92 -3.03 -2.75
C ALA A 216 -48.96 -1.82 -2.71
N ASP A 217 -49.21 -0.84 -1.83
CA ASP A 217 -48.32 0.30 -1.63
C ASP A 217 -46.96 -0.12 -1.07
N LYS A 218 -46.95 -1.09 -0.16
CA LYS A 218 -45.71 -1.70 0.35
C LYS A 218 -44.92 -2.39 -0.76
N TYR A 219 -45.57 -3.21 -1.60
CA TYR A 219 -44.89 -3.89 -2.71
C TYR A 219 -44.35 -2.91 -3.76
N LYS A 220 -45.08 -1.81 -4.01
CA LYS A 220 -44.60 -0.73 -4.88
C LYS A 220 -43.33 -0.08 -4.32
N CYS A 221 -43.32 0.25 -3.04
CA CYS A 221 -42.15 0.84 -2.36
C CYS A 221 -40.96 -0.12 -2.35
N ASP A 222 -41.20 -1.42 -2.09
CA ASP A 222 -40.17 -2.46 -2.16
C ASP A 222 -39.62 -2.63 -3.60
N SER A 223 -40.47 -2.56 -4.62
CA SER A 223 -40.06 -2.64 -6.04
C SER A 223 -39.24 -1.41 -6.47
N GLU A 224 -39.61 -0.22 -6.04
CA GLU A 224 -38.86 1.02 -6.31
C GLU A 224 -37.49 1.00 -5.62
N ARG A 225 -37.44 0.51 -4.36
CA ARG A 225 -36.18 0.32 -3.61
C ARG A 225 -35.26 -0.69 -4.29
N LEU A 226 -35.79 -1.84 -4.71
CA LEU A 226 -35.02 -2.85 -5.45
C LEU A 226 -34.53 -2.31 -6.81
N GLY A 227 -35.36 -1.53 -7.51
CA GLY A 227 -34.94 -0.85 -8.73
C GLY A 227 -33.77 0.12 -8.51
N ALA A 228 -33.80 0.88 -7.41
CA ALA A 228 -32.70 1.76 -7.04
C ALA A 228 -31.41 0.99 -6.71
N GLU A 229 -31.52 -0.14 -6.01
CA GLU A 229 -30.39 -1.02 -5.66
C GLU A 229 -29.75 -1.68 -6.90
N VAL A 230 -30.58 -2.12 -7.84
CA VAL A 230 -30.11 -2.63 -9.15
C VAL A 230 -29.39 -1.54 -9.95
N ASN A 231 -29.90 -0.32 -9.95
CA ASN A 231 -29.24 0.80 -10.64
C ASN A 231 -27.90 1.17 -10.00
N LEU A 232 -27.80 1.12 -8.66
CA LEU A 232 -26.54 1.33 -7.94
C LEU A 232 -25.52 0.23 -8.26
N MET A 233 -25.94 -1.04 -8.25
CA MET A 233 -25.07 -2.16 -8.66
C MET A 233 -24.62 -2.05 -10.11
N SER A 234 -25.50 -1.62 -11.02
CA SER A 234 -25.12 -1.39 -12.42
C SER A 234 -24.06 -0.30 -12.53
N ALA A 235 -24.23 0.82 -11.83
CA ALA A 235 -23.25 1.91 -11.83
C ALA A 235 -21.92 1.50 -11.21
N GLU A 236 -21.94 0.65 -10.19
CA GLU A 236 -20.74 0.09 -9.58
C GLU A 236 -20.03 -0.89 -10.52
N ASN A 237 -20.79 -1.73 -11.23
CA ASN A 237 -20.25 -2.63 -12.25
C ASN A 237 -19.62 -1.88 -13.43
N ASP A 238 -20.22 -0.77 -13.86
CA ASP A 238 -19.65 0.11 -14.88
C ASP A 238 -18.32 0.74 -14.41
N ARG A 239 -18.23 1.12 -13.13
CA ARG A 239 -16.98 1.60 -12.52
C ARG A 239 -15.91 0.51 -12.46
N PHE A 240 -16.28 -0.71 -12.10
CA PHE A 240 -15.36 -1.86 -12.11
C PHE A 240 -14.87 -2.15 -13.53
N SER A 241 -15.75 -2.12 -14.53
CA SER A 241 -15.38 -2.30 -15.94
C SER A 241 -14.40 -1.22 -16.40
N ALA A 242 -14.64 0.05 -16.06
CA ALA A 242 -13.74 1.16 -16.38
C ALA A 242 -12.37 1.02 -15.71
N ASN A 243 -12.33 0.61 -14.44
CA ASN A 243 -11.09 0.36 -13.71
C ASN A 243 -10.30 -0.80 -14.31
N ASN A 244 -10.97 -1.90 -14.68
CA ASN A 244 -10.31 -3.05 -15.32
C ASN A 244 -9.69 -2.65 -16.67
N LYS A 245 -10.39 -1.85 -17.48
CA LYS A 245 -9.84 -1.34 -18.73
C LYS A 245 -8.60 -0.47 -18.52
N LYS A 246 -8.61 0.38 -17.49
CA LYS A 246 -7.45 1.20 -17.13
C LYS A 246 -6.26 0.34 -16.68
N LEU A 247 -6.50 -0.72 -15.90
CA LEU A 247 -5.48 -1.68 -15.50
C LEU A 247 -4.90 -2.45 -16.68
N GLU A 248 -5.72 -2.85 -17.65
CA GLU A 248 -5.25 -3.47 -18.90
C GLU A 248 -4.33 -2.53 -19.69
N GLU A 249 -4.68 -1.24 -19.80
CA GLU A 249 -3.84 -0.23 -20.46
C GLU A 249 -2.51 0.01 -19.71
N GLU A 250 -2.54 0.02 -18.37
CA GLU A 250 -1.32 0.11 -17.55
C GLU A 250 -0.43 -1.12 -17.70
N ASN A 251 -1.01 -2.33 -17.68
CA ASN A 251 -0.27 -3.57 -17.92
C ASN A 251 0.39 -3.59 -19.29
N LYS A 252 -0.30 -3.11 -20.33
CA LYS A 252 0.27 -3.00 -21.68
C LYS A 252 1.49 -2.06 -21.70
N LYS A 253 1.42 -0.92 -21.01
CA LYS A 253 2.57 0.00 -20.88
C LYS A 253 3.73 -0.63 -20.12
N PHE A 254 3.45 -1.42 -19.08
CA PHE A 254 4.48 -2.16 -18.36
C PHE A 254 5.16 -3.19 -19.26
N GLU A 255 4.38 -3.92 -20.07
CA GLU A 255 4.89 -4.91 -21.02
C GLU A 255 5.77 -4.25 -22.10
N GLU A 256 5.32 -3.12 -22.66
CA GLU A 256 6.12 -2.32 -23.61
C GLU A 256 7.44 -1.82 -22.99
N ASN A 257 7.41 -1.36 -21.74
CA ASN A 257 8.62 -0.94 -21.03
C ASN A 257 9.58 -2.11 -20.76
N ASN A 258 9.04 -3.27 -20.39
CA ASN A 258 9.84 -4.45 -20.13
C ASN A 258 10.55 -4.94 -21.41
N ASN A 259 9.84 -4.92 -22.54
CA ASN A 259 10.41 -5.24 -23.85
C ASN A 259 11.52 -4.24 -24.26
N ARG A 260 11.36 -2.95 -23.94
CA ARG A 260 12.40 -1.93 -24.19
C ARG A 260 13.63 -2.12 -23.30
N LEU A 261 13.43 -2.51 -22.05
CA LEU A 261 14.50 -2.86 -21.13
C LEU A 261 15.27 -4.08 -21.64
N GLU A 262 14.57 -5.14 -22.04
CA GLU A 262 15.18 -6.35 -22.60
C GLU A 262 16.00 -6.03 -23.87
N ALA A 263 15.48 -5.21 -24.77
CA ALA A 263 16.25 -4.75 -25.95
C ALA A 263 17.52 -3.96 -25.56
N SER A 264 17.45 -3.15 -24.51
CA SER A 264 18.60 -2.38 -24.02
C SER A 264 19.66 -3.28 -23.38
N VAL A 265 19.23 -4.29 -22.63
CA VAL A 265 20.11 -5.31 -22.04
C VAL A 265 20.83 -6.09 -23.14
N ASN A 266 20.11 -6.56 -24.16
CA ASN A 266 20.70 -7.27 -25.29
C ASN A 266 21.73 -6.42 -26.06
N LYS A 267 21.47 -5.11 -26.20
CA LYS A 267 22.42 -4.17 -26.81
C LYS A 267 23.69 -4.03 -25.98
N LEU A 268 23.55 -3.86 -24.66
CA LEU A 268 24.69 -3.76 -23.74
C LEU A 268 25.52 -5.04 -23.72
N GLU A 269 24.86 -6.20 -23.74
CA GLU A 269 25.55 -7.50 -23.80
C GLU A 269 26.38 -7.63 -25.08
N GLY A 270 25.84 -7.19 -26.23
CA GLY A 270 26.57 -7.13 -27.49
C GLY A 270 27.75 -6.14 -27.48
N GLU A 271 27.60 -4.99 -26.81
CA GLU A 271 28.70 -4.04 -26.62
C GLU A 271 29.79 -4.60 -25.71
N ASN A 272 29.41 -5.28 -24.62
CA ASN A 272 30.34 -5.89 -23.68
C ASN A 272 31.18 -6.99 -24.34
N LYS A 273 30.57 -7.80 -25.21
CA LYS A 273 31.29 -8.78 -26.03
C LYS A 273 32.33 -8.14 -26.96
N LYS A 274 32.01 -7.00 -27.58
CA LYS A 274 32.98 -6.25 -28.40
C LYS A 274 34.13 -5.68 -27.56
N PHE A 275 33.85 -5.22 -26.35
CA PHE A 275 34.89 -4.77 -25.43
C PHE A 275 35.82 -5.91 -25.03
N GLU A 276 35.26 -7.08 -24.72
CA GLU A 276 36.03 -8.28 -24.39
C GLU A 276 36.92 -8.73 -25.56
N GLU A 277 36.38 -8.75 -26.78
CA GLU A 277 37.15 -9.02 -28.00
C GLU A 277 38.30 -8.01 -28.21
N ASN A 278 38.04 -6.72 -27.99
CA ASN A 278 39.08 -5.69 -28.09
C ASN A 278 40.15 -5.85 -27.00
N ASN A 279 39.77 -6.20 -25.78
CA ASN A 279 40.70 -6.41 -24.68
C ASN A 279 41.64 -7.60 -24.97
N ASN A 280 41.09 -8.71 -25.49
CA ASN A 280 41.88 -9.87 -25.91
C ASN A 280 42.86 -9.53 -27.06
N ARG A 281 42.46 -8.65 -27.99
CA ARG A 281 43.35 -8.16 -29.05
C ARG A 281 44.47 -7.26 -28.52
N LEU A 282 44.16 -6.40 -27.55
CA LEU A 282 45.15 -5.57 -26.88
C LEU A 282 46.15 -6.42 -26.13
N GLU A 283 45.69 -7.41 -25.37
CA GLU A 283 46.54 -8.36 -24.64
C GLU A 283 47.48 -9.11 -25.60
N SER A 284 46.97 -9.59 -26.73
CA SER A 284 47.80 -10.22 -27.77
C SER A 284 48.87 -9.26 -28.34
N SER A 285 48.53 -7.98 -28.49
CA SER A 285 49.46 -6.96 -28.99
C SER A 285 50.53 -6.62 -27.96
N VAL A 286 50.15 -6.53 -26.68
CA VAL A 286 51.08 -6.33 -25.55
C VAL A 286 52.07 -7.48 -25.48
N ASN A 287 51.60 -8.72 -25.51
CA ASN A 287 52.47 -9.91 -25.49
C ASN A 287 53.46 -9.92 -26.66
N LYS A 288 53.03 -9.47 -27.84
CA LYS A 288 53.91 -9.35 -29.02
C LYS A 288 54.99 -8.29 -28.80
N LEU A 289 54.61 -7.11 -28.33
CA LEU A 289 55.55 -6.02 -28.03
C LEU A 289 56.55 -6.42 -26.96
N GLU A 290 56.10 -7.14 -25.93
CA GLU A 290 56.97 -7.65 -24.88
C GLU A 290 58.04 -8.62 -25.44
N GLY A 291 57.64 -9.52 -26.35
CA GLY A 291 58.58 -10.38 -27.07
C GLY A 291 59.53 -9.64 -28.02
N GLU A 292 59.08 -8.56 -28.67
CA GLU A 292 59.94 -7.69 -29.48
C GLU A 292 60.95 -6.94 -28.59
N ASN A 293 60.51 -6.45 -27.43
CA ASN A 293 61.36 -5.72 -26.48
C ASN A 293 62.46 -6.62 -25.91
N GLN A 294 62.14 -7.87 -25.57
CA GLN A 294 63.14 -8.86 -25.15
C GLN A 294 64.22 -9.10 -26.21
N LYS A 295 63.84 -9.15 -27.50
CA LYS A 295 64.81 -9.28 -28.60
C LYS A 295 65.69 -8.04 -28.75
N PHE A 296 65.13 -6.85 -28.58
CA PHE A 296 65.91 -5.60 -28.57
C PHE A 296 66.92 -5.59 -27.42
N GLU A 297 66.51 -6.06 -26.25
CA GLU A 297 67.37 -6.14 -25.07
C GLU A 297 68.53 -7.12 -25.27
N GLU A 298 68.27 -8.29 -25.88
CA GLU A 298 69.34 -9.22 -26.30
C GLU A 298 70.29 -8.62 -27.34
N ASN A 299 69.76 -7.88 -28.33
CA ASN A 299 70.59 -7.24 -29.35
C ASN A 299 71.46 -6.13 -28.76
N ASN A 300 70.92 -5.30 -27.86
CA ASN A 300 71.71 -4.29 -27.16
C ASN A 300 72.85 -4.91 -26.36
N LYS A 301 72.58 -6.04 -25.68
CA LYS A 301 73.63 -6.75 -24.95
C LYS A 301 74.75 -7.26 -25.88
N LYS A 302 74.40 -7.80 -27.05
CA LYS A 302 75.40 -8.21 -28.07
C LYS A 302 76.21 -7.03 -28.59
N LEU A 303 75.55 -5.90 -28.89
CA LEU A 303 76.22 -4.69 -29.34
C LEU A 303 77.17 -4.13 -28.27
N GLU A 304 76.78 -4.19 -27.00
CA GLU A 304 77.63 -3.79 -25.88
C GLU A 304 78.89 -4.69 -25.77
N GLU A 305 78.73 -6.00 -25.93
CA GLU A 305 79.85 -6.95 -25.99
C GLU A 305 80.79 -6.68 -27.19
N GLU A 306 80.24 -6.37 -28.37
CA GLU A 306 81.04 -6.01 -29.55
C GLU A 306 81.77 -4.68 -29.35
N ASN A 307 81.11 -3.66 -28.80
CA ASN A 307 81.72 -2.37 -28.51
C ASN A 307 82.88 -2.50 -27.53
N ASN A 308 82.74 -3.34 -26.50
CA ASN A 308 83.82 -3.65 -25.56
C ASN A 308 85.03 -4.30 -26.27
N LYS A 309 84.80 -5.23 -27.22
CA LYS A 309 85.88 -5.81 -28.04
C LYS A 309 86.55 -4.77 -28.94
N PHE A 310 85.77 -3.86 -29.54
CA PHE A 310 86.32 -2.77 -30.34
C PHE A 310 87.20 -1.84 -29.50
N GLN A 311 86.76 -1.47 -28.30
CA GLN A 311 87.57 -0.67 -27.38
C GLN A 311 88.89 -1.37 -27.02
N GLU A 312 88.86 -2.68 -26.75
CA GLU A 312 90.07 -3.45 -26.46
C GLU A 312 91.04 -3.48 -27.65
N ASN A 313 90.52 -3.65 -28.88
CA ASN A 313 91.32 -3.61 -30.09
C ASN A 313 91.91 -2.22 -30.34
N ASN A 314 91.15 -1.15 -30.09
CA ASN A 314 91.62 0.21 -30.25
C ASN A 314 92.78 0.51 -29.28
N ALA A 315 92.67 0.04 -28.02
CA ALA A 315 93.74 0.15 -27.04
C ALA A 315 95.02 -0.60 -27.47
N LYS A 316 94.88 -1.79 -28.09
CA LYS A 316 96.01 -2.54 -28.65
C LYS A 316 96.68 -1.79 -29.81
N LEU A 317 95.87 -1.23 -30.71
CA LEU A 317 96.38 -0.41 -31.83
C LEU A 317 97.11 0.84 -31.34
N GLU A 318 96.58 1.52 -30.34
CA GLU A 318 97.20 2.70 -29.74
C GLU A 318 98.55 2.37 -29.11
N ALA A 319 98.65 1.23 -28.40
CA ALA A 319 99.93 0.74 -27.88
C ALA A 319 100.95 0.44 -29.00
N GLU A 320 100.51 -0.13 -30.11
CA GLU A 320 101.38 -0.43 -31.26
C GLU A 320 101.84 0.85 -31.99
N VAL A 321 100.95 1.84 -32.17
CA VAL A 321 101.31 3.15 -32.72
C VAL A 321 102.37 3.82 -31.86
N ASN A 322 102.22 3.78 -30.53
CA ASN A 322 103.22 4.33 -29.61
C ASN A 322 104.57 3.60 -29.75
N ARG A 323 104.55 2.26 -29.87
CA ARG A 323 105.76 1.45 -30.10
C ARG A 323 106.45 1.82 -31.41
N LEU A 324 105.71 1.92 -32.51
CA LEU A 324 106.26 2.32 -33.80
C LEU A 324 106.80 3.76 -33.76
N GLY A 325 106.13 4.66 -33.04
CA GLY A 325 106.63 6.02 -32.80
C GLY A 325 108.00 6.03 -32.13
N THR A 326 108.20 5.20 -31.10
CA THR A 326 109.53 5.08 -30.45
C THR A 326 110.61 4.55 -31.40
N GLU A 327 110.25 3.61 -32.29
CA GLU A 327 111.16 3.03 -33.26
C GLU A 327 111.55 4.02 -34.37
N VAL A 328 110.59 4.82 -34.85
CA VAL A 328 110.85 5.91 -35.80
C VAL A 328 111.81 6.93 -35.20
N ASN A 329 111.64 7.31 -33.93
CA ASN A 329 112.55 8.22 -33.25
C ASN A 329 113.97 7.64 -33.16
N ARG A 330 114.09 6.35 -32.82
CA ARG A 330 115.38 5.64 -32.79
C ARG A 330 116.07 5.64 -34.16
N MET A 331 115.34 5.28 -35.23
CA MET A 331 115.87 5.30 -36.60
C MET A 331 116.27 6.72 -37.04
N THR A 332 115.53 7.74 -36.60
CA THR A 332 115.85 9.15 -36.89
C THR A 332 117.18 9.54 -36.25
N GLU A 333 117.43 9.15 -34.99
CA GLU A 333 118.72 9.36 -34.34
C GLU A 333 119.89 8.63 -35.04
N GLU A 334 119.66 7.40 -35.50
CA GLU A 334 120.66 6.65 -36.27
C GLU A 334 120.97 7.34 -37.61
N ASN A 335 119.96 7.79 -38.34
CA ASN A 335 120.15 8.52 -39.58
C ASN A 335 120.92 9.83 -39.36
N ASN A 336 120.66 10.55 -38.27
CA ASN A 336 121.43 11.75 -37.92
C ASN A 336 122.92 11.42 -37.65
N LYS A 337 123.21 10.29 -37.00
CA LYS A 337 124.60 9.81 -36.83
C LYS A 337 125.26 9.43 -38.17
N PHE A 338 124.52 8.79 -39.07
CA PHE A 338 125.02 8.49 -40.42
C PHE A 338 125.30 9.77 -41.22
N ALA A 339 124.42 10.77 -41.15
CA ALA A 339 124.64 12.07 -41.80
C ALA A 339 125.91 12.76 -41.27
N GLU A 340 126.15 12.74 -39.95
CA GLU A 340 127.37 13.27 -39.33
C GLU A 340 128.63 12.54 -39.84
N ASN A 341 128.56 11.21 -40.00
CA ASN A 341 129.66 10.41 -40.54
C ASN A 341 129.92 10.72 -42.03
N ASN A 342 128.87 10.90 -42.83
CA ASN A 342 129.02 11.29 -44.24
C ASN A 342 129.69 12.66 -44.38
N LYS A 343 129.34 13.63 -43.53
CA LYS A 343 130.00 14.94 -43.51
C LYS A 343 131.51 14.83 -43.22
N LYS A 344 131.92 13.97 -42.28
CA LYS A 344 133.35 13.69 -42.02
C LYS A 344 134.04 13.03 -43.22
N LEU A 345 133.35 12.17 -43.95
CA LEU A 345 133.85 11.57 -45.18
C LEU A 345 134.04 12.62 -46.28
N GLU A 346 133.09 13.53 -46.47
CA GLU A 346 133.21 14.67 -47.40
C GLU A 346 134.43 15.55 -47.07
N GLU A 347 134.66 15.87 -45.80
CA GLU A 347 135.85 16.62 -45.36
C GLU A 347 137.16 15.88 -45.67
N ASN A 348 137.19 14.56 -45.53
CA ASN A 348 138.34 13.73 -45.89
C ASN A 348 138.59 13.69 -47.40
N VAL A 349 137.52 13.61 -48.21
CA VAL A 349 137.61 13.67 -49.68
C VAL A 349 138.18 15.01 -50.12
N GLY A 350 137.70 16.13 -49.59
CA GLY A 350 138.25 17.46 -49.90
C GLY A 350 139.73 17.62 -49.55
N ARG A 351 140.20 16.94 -48.49
CA ARG A 351 141.64 16.91 -48.14
C ARG A 351 142.48 16.15 -49.17
N LEU A 352 141.96 15.03 -49.69
CA LEU A 352 142.62 14.23 -50.74
C LEU A 352 142.63 14.97 -52.08
N GLU A 353 141.56 15.67 -52.43
CA GLU A 353 141.52 16.54 -53.62
C GLU A 353 142.62 17.60 -53.59
N GLY A 354 142.87 18.23 -52.44
CA GLY A 354 143.98 19.17 -52.26
C GLY A 354 145.39 18.55 -52.37
N GLU A 355 145.54 17.24 -52.13
CA GLU A 355 146.80 16.51 -52.38
C GLU A 355 146.99 16.22 -53.88
N VAL A 356 145.90 15.90 -54.60
CA VAL A 356 145.89 15.70 -56.06
C VAL A 356 146.26 16.99 -56.80
N ASP A 357 145.76 18.15 -56.36
CA ASP A 357 146.09 19.45 -56.98
C ASP A 357 147.59 19.80 -56.85
N LYS A 358 148.22 19.45 -55.72
CA LYS A 358 149.69 19.60 -55.54
C LYS A 358 150.49 18.68 -56.46
N MET A 359 150.02 17.46 -56.68
CA MET A 359 150.58 16.52 -57.66
C MET A 359 150.47 17.06 -59.10
N GLY A 360 149.35 17.70 -59.44
CA GLY A 360 149.14 18.33 -60.74
C GLY A 360 150.11 19.48 -61.05
N GLN A 361 150.51 20.25 -60.03
CA GLN A 361 151.49 21.33 -60.19
C GLN A 361 152.91 20.81 -60.47
N LEU A 362 153.32 19.72 -59.82
CA LEU A 362 154.60 19.03 -60.07
C LEU A 362 154.69 18.46 -61.50
N ASN A 363 153.57 18.00 -62.05
CA ASN A 363 153.55 17.39 -63.39
C ASN A 363 153.71 18.43 -64.51
N LYS A 364 153.24 19.68 -64.30
CA LYS A 364 153.44 20.79 -65.25
C LYS A 364 154.91 21.22 -65.39
N GLU A 365 155.69 21.19 -64.31
CA GLU A 365 157.15 21.44 -64.36
C GLU A 365 157.91 20.33 -65.14
N PHE A 366 157.35 19.12 -65.19
CA PHE A 366 157.93 18.00 -65.93
C PHE A 366 157.63 18.06 -67.44
N GLU A 367 156.47 18.62 -67.82
CA GLU A 367 156.00 18.74 -69.20
C GLU A 367 156.79 19.80 -70.01
N GLU A 368 157.28 20.86 -69.35
CA GLU A 368 158.11 21.91 -69.97
C GLU A 368 159.50 21.40 -70.38
N ASN A 369 160.11 20.46 -69.64
CA ASN A 369 161.40 19.86 -70.00
C ASN A 369 161.32 18.88 -71.19
N ASN A 370 160.14 18.30 -71.45
CA ASN A 370 159.97 17.27 -72.48
C ASN A 370 159.72 17.84 -73.89
N ASN A 371 159.28 19.11 -73.98
CA ASN A 371 159.02 19.78 -75.25
C ASN A 371 160.31 20.16 -76.03
N GLN A 372 161.47 20.18 -75.38
CA GLN A 372 162.78 20.38 -76.01
C GLN A 372 163.26 19.14 -76.82
N LEU A 373 162.70 17.95 -76.55
CA LEU A 373 163.11 16.68 -77.20
C LEU A 373 162.29 16.36 -78.47
N LYS A 374 161.14 17.02 -78.65
CA LYS A 374 160.12 16.72 -79.66
C LYS A 374 160.44 17.29 -81.05
N GLU A 375 161.45 18.15 -81.16
CA GLU A 375 161.84 18.84 -82.40
C GLU A 375 162.66 17.94 -83.36
N ASN A 376 163.28 16.86 -82.85
CA ASN A 376 164.14 15.96 -83.66
C ASN A 376 163.41 14.74 -84.27
N VAL A 377 162.17 14.43 -83.87
CA VAL A 377 161.44 13.21 -84.31
C VAL A 377 160.59 13.43 -85.57
N ASN A 378 160.28 14.68 -85.92
CA ASN A 378 159.40 15.04 -87.04
C ASN A 378 159.97 14.82 -88.46
N LYS A 379 161.06 14.05 -88.61
CA LYS A 379 161.72 13.81 -89.91
C LYS A 379 161.58 12.37 -90.42
N LEU A 380 160.92 11.47 -89.68
CA LEU A 380 160.76 10.05 -90.03
C LEU A 380 159.36 9.57 -89.63
N GLU A 381 158.28 9.89 -90.33
CA GLU A 381 157.83 9.01 -91.41
C GLU A 381 156.35 9.34 -91.60
N GLY A 382 156.11 10.44 -92.31
CA GLY A 382 154.82 10.82 -92.86
C GLY A 382 154.36 9.93 -94.01
N GLU A 383 154.79 8.67 -94.11
CA GLU A 383 154.43 7.80 -95.24
C GLU A 383 153.51 6.64 -94.87
N VAL A 384 153.32 6.31 -93.59
CA VAL A 384 152.71 5.00 -93.26
C VAL A 384 151.18 5.03 -93.08
N ASN A 385 150.54 6.04 -92.49
CA ASN A 385 149.13 5.86 -92.07
C ASN A 385 148.10 6.85 -92.63
N LYS A 386 148.37 7.36 -93.84
CA LYS A 386 147.36 7.97 -94.73
C LYS A 386 146.25 6.98 -95.17
N MET A 387 146.34 5.70 -94.80
CA MET A 387 145.31 4.67 -95.00
C MET A 387 144.47 4.33 -93.76
N THR A 388 144.72 4.95 -92.60
CA THR A 388 144.01 4.64 -91.33
C THR A 388 142.79 5.56 -91.08
N GLU A 389 142.69 6.72 -91.73
CA GLU A 389 141.64 7.72 -91.45
C GLU A 389 140.26 7.41 -92.07
N GLU A 390 140.17 6.65 -93.17
CA GLU A 390 138.88 6.40 -93.84
C GLU A 390 138.03 5.31 -93.16
N ASN A 391 138.63 4.38 -92.42
CA ASN A 391 137.91 3.31 -91.72
C ASN A 391 137.31 3.72 -90.35
N ASN A 392 137.79 4.81 -89.72
CA ASN A 392 137.28 5.26 -88.42
C ASN A 392 135.97 6.05 -88.50
N LYS A 393 135.57 6.54 -89.68
CA LYS A 393 134.33 7.33 -89.89
C LYS A 393 133.04 6.51 -89.85
N PHE A 394 133.10 5.19 -90.08
CA PHE A 394 131.93 4.30 -90.02
C PHE A 394 131.64 3.79 -88.59
N ALA A 395 132.63 3.77 -87.69
CA ALA A 395 132.48 3.28 -86.32
C ALA A 395 131.78 4.28 -85.37
N GLU A 396 131.96 5.60 -85.57
CA GLU A 396 131.30 6.63 -84.74
C GLU A 396 129.80 6.75 -85.00
N ASN A 397 129.34 6.57 -86.25
CA ASN A 397 127.91 6.67 -86.60
C ASN A 397 127.06 5.53 -86.00
N ASN A 398 127.60 4.32 -85.87
CA ASN A 398 126.88 3.21 -85.22
C ASN A 398 126.75 3.40 -83.70
N LYS A 399 127.75 4.02 -83.05
CA LYS A 399 127.72 4.28 -81.59
C LYS A 399 126.72 5.40 -81.22
N ALA A 400 126.53 6.38 -82.10
CA ALA A 400 125.54 7.44 -81.93
C ALA A 400 124.09 6.93 -82.05
N LEU A 401 123.82 6.03 -83.01
CA LEU A 401 122.50 5.39 -83.18
C LEU A 401 122.15 4.48 -81.98
N GLU A 402 123.13 3.76 -81.43
CA GLU A 402 122.94 2.90 -80.24
C GLU A 402 122.57 3.72 -78.99
N THR A 403 123.10 4.94 -78.85
CA THR A 403 122.78 5.85 -77.74
C THR A 403 121.36 6.41 -77.86
N GLN A 404 120.89 6.74 -79.07
CA GLN A 404 119.52 7.23 -79.30
C GLN A 404 118.46 6.13 -79.08
N VAL A 405 118.75 4.88 -79.48
CA VAL A 405 117.86 3.74 -79.26
C VAL A 405 117.68 3.44 -77.76
N ASN A 406 118.75 3.56 -76.96
CA ASN A 406 118.66 3.38 -75.52
C ASN A 406 117.89 4.53 -74.83
N GLY A 407 118.06 5.77 -75.28
CA GLY A 407 117.27 6.92 -74.77
C GLY A 407 115.77 6.79 -75.06
N LEU A 408 115.40 6.36 -76.26
CA LEU A 408 114.00 6.10 -76.62
C LEU A 408 113.41 4.93 -75.83
N LYS A 409 114.22 3.92 -75.48
CA LYS A 409 113.79 2.78 -74.66
C LYS A 409 113.45 3.20 -73.22
N ASP A 410 114.25 4.09 -72.63
CA ASP A 410 114.00 4.61 -71.29
C ASP A 410 112.74 5.49 -71.23
N GLU A 411 112.49 6.27 -72.29
CA GLU A 411 111.28 7.10 -72.39
C GLU A 411 110.01 6.25 -72.58
N VAL A 412 110.09 5.18 -73.37
CA VAL A 412 108.99 4.18 -73.50
C VAL A 412 108.72 3.49 -72.17
N ASN A 413 109.75 3.13 -71.40
CA ASN A 413 109.56 2.52 -70.07
C ASN A 413 108.91 3.49 -69.09
N LYS A 414 109.31 4.77 -69.08
CA LYS A 414 108.70 5.80 -68.25
C LYS A 414 107.22 6.04 -68.60
N MET A 415 106.88 6.11 -69.89
CA MET A 415 105.48 6.21 -70.33
C MET A 415 104.66 4.97 -69.96
N SER A 416 105.25 3.78 -70.01
CA SER A 416 104.61 2.54 -69.58
C SER A 416 104.28 2.55 -68.07
N GLU A 417 105.22 3.02 -67.24
CA GLU A 417 105.00 3.18 -65.80
C GLU A 417 103.92 4.22 -65.46
N GLU A 418 103.89 5.34 -66.17
CA GLU A 418 102.83 6.36 -66.02
C GLU A 418 101.47 5.81 -66.45
N ASN A 419 101.40 5.07 -67.56
CA ASN A 419 100.15 4.46 -68.03
C ASN A 419 99.63 3.39 -67.03
N ASN A 420 100.52 2.63 -66.41
CA ASN A 420 100.17 1.69 -65.33
C ASN A 420 99.64 2.42 -64.09
N LYS A 421 100.22 3.57 -63.72
CA LYS A 421 99.71 4.42 -62.63
C LYS A 421 98.32 5.01 -62.95
N PHE A 422 98.09 5.47 -64.18
CA PHE A 422 96.76 5.94 -64.60
C PHE A 422 95.72 4.82 -64.59
N SER A 423 96.09 3.62 -65.03
CA SER A 423 95.20 2.45 -64.97
C SER A 423 94.81 2.13 -63.52
N ALA A 424 95.76 2.11 -62.59
CA ALA A 424 95.50 1.86 -61.17
C ALA A 424 94.60 2.95 -60.55
N ASN A 425 94.80 4.21 -60.92
CA ASN A 425 93.94 5.30 -60.46
C ASN A 425 92.52 5.20 -61.01
N ASN A 426 92.34 4.85 -62.29
CA ASN A 426 91.01 4.62 -62.86
C ASN A 426 90.29 3.46 -62.18
N GLU A 427 91.01 2.39 -61.83
CA GLU A 427 90.43 1.26 -61.10
C GLU A 427 90.02 1.66 -59.68
N LYS A 428 90.83 2.47 -58.98
CA LYS A 428 90.48 3.02 -57.67
C LYS A 428 89.28 3.98 -57.72
N LEU A 429 89.21 4.86 -58.73
CA LEU A 429 88.04 5.71 -58.95
C LEU A 429 86.77 4.90 -59.23
N SER A 430 86.88 3.82 -60.01
CA SER A 430 85.76 2.92 -60.29
C SER A 430 85.22 2.25 -59.03
N GLN A 431 86.11 1.87 -58.10
CA GLN A 431 85.74 1.32 -56.79
C GLN A 431 85.07 2.37 -55.89
N GLU A 432 85.57 3.61 -55.85
CA GLU A 432 84.93 4.71 -55.11
C GLU A 432 83.55 5.06 -55.65
N VAL A 433 83.39 5.08 -56.98
CA VAL A 433 82.08 5.31 -57.63
C VAL A 433 81.09 4.20 -57.29
N SER A 434 81.54 2.95 -57.28
CA SER A 434 80.71 1.81 -56.88
C SER A 434 80.28 1.92 -55.41
N LYS A 435 81.21 2.27 -54.52
CA LYS A 435 80.93 2.45 -53.09
C LYS A 435 79.95 3.60 -52.82
N MET A 436 80.11 4.74 -53.51
CA MET A 436 79.13 5.84 -53.46
C MET A 436 77.76 5.42 -54.00
N GLY A 437 77.72 4.57 -55.03
CA GLY A 437 76.47 4.00 -55.54
C GLY A 437 75.74 3.16 -54.49
N GLU A 438 76.47 2.32 -53.75
CA GLU A 438 75.91 1.52 -52.65
C GLU A 438 75.42 2.41 -51.49
N GLU A 439 76.16 3.45 -51.13
CA GLU A 439 75.77 4.41 -50.09
C GLU A 439 74.50 5.19 -50.48
N ASN A 440 74.40 5.63 -51.74
CA ASN A 440 73.20 6.29 -52.26
C ASN A 440 71.97 5.37 -52.25
N ASN A 441 72.15 4.08 -52.57
CA ASN A 441 71.06 3.11 -52.49
C ASN A 441 70.59 2.90 -51.04
N LYS A 442 71.50 2.81 -50.07
CA LYS A 442 71.16 2.74 -48.65
C LYS A 442 70.45 4.01 -48.16
N LEU A 443 70.89 5.19 -48.61
CA LEU A 443 70.23 6.47 -48.31
C LEU A 443 68.82 6.53 -48.90
N ALA A 444 68.62 6.02 -50.12
CA ALA A 444 67.31 5.94 -50.75
C ALA A 444 66.36 5.01 -49.96
N GLU A 445 66.86 3.86 -49.51
CA GLU A 445 66.10 2.92 -48.66
C GLU A 445 65.72 3.54 -47.31
N ASN A 446 66.65 4.22 -46.65
CA ASN A 446 66.38 4.94 -45.41
C ASN A 446 65.33 6.06 -45.59
N ASN A 447 65.41 6.81 -46.69
CA ASN A 447 64.42 7.84 -47.00
C ASN A 447 63.03 7.25 -47.25
N GLN A 448 62.95 6.07 -47.86
CA GLN A 448 61.69 5.36 -48.05
C GLN A 448 61.11 4.89 -46.70
N ASN A 449 61.94 4.31 -45.83
CA ASN A 449 61.53 3.89 -44.49
C ASN A 449 61.01 5.08 -43.64
N LEU A 450 61.71 6.22 -43.70
CA LEU A 450 61.27 7.45 -43.03
C LEU A 450 59.94 7.97 -43.59
N ALA A 451 59.73 7.90 -44.91
CA ALA A 451 58.46 8.29 -45.52
C ALA A 451 57.30 7.40 -45.05
N ASP A 452 57.53 6.10 -44.95
CA ASP A 452 56.54 5.14 -44.45
C ASP A 452 56.21 5.37 -42.97
N GLU A 453 57.22 5.68 -42.15
CA GLU A 453 57.04 6.01 -40.73
C GLU A 453 56.28 7.32 -40.53
N ILE A 454 56.59 8.36 -41.33
CA ILE A 454 55.83 9.62 -41.34
C ILE A 454 54.35 9.35 -41.67
N ASN A 455 54.07 8.52 -42.68
CA ASN A 455 52.69 8.18 -43.05
C ASN A 455 51.97 7.42 -41.94
N ARG A 456 52.67 6.53 -41.25
CA ARG A 456 52.13 5.77 -40.12
C ARG A 456 51.81 6.68 -38.93
N LEU A 457 52.72 7.57 -38.57
CA LEU A 457 52.52 8.55 -37.50
C LEU A 457 51.35 9.50 -37.82
N LYS A 458 51.21 9.89 -39.09
CA LYS A 458 50.09 10.72 -39.55
C LYS A 458 48.74 10.03 -39.37
N ALA A 459 48.66 8.74 -39.71
CA ALA A 459 47.45 7.94 -39.47
C ALA A 459 47.14 7.78 -37.97
N GLU A 460 48.17 7.66 -37.12
CA GLU A 460 48.01 7.62 -35.65
C GLU A 460 47.47 8.96 -35.11
N ILE A 461 47.99 10.08 -35.61
CA ILE A 461 47.51 11.43 -35.28
C ILE A 461 46.04 11.60 -35.68
N ASP A 462 45.66 11.19 -36.89
CA ASP A 462 44.27 11.28 -37.35
C ASP A 462 43.34 10.40 -36.50
N ARG A 463 43.81 9.22 -36.08
CA ARG A 463 43.07 8.34 -35.16
C ARG A 463 42.89 8.98 -33.79
N MET A 464 43.95 9.53 -33.20
CA MET A 464 43.88 10.25 -31.92
C MET A 464 42.97 11.49 -32.00
N ALA A 465 42.99 12.21 -33.12
CA ALA A 465 42.11 13.34 -33.35
C ALA A 465 40.63 12.92 -33.38
N ALA A 466 40.31 11.80 -34.03
CA ALA A 466 38.96 11.24 -34.04
C ALA A 466 38.51 10.77 -32.65
N GLU A 467 39.43 10.21 -31.86
CA GLU A 467 39.15 9.78 -30.49
C GLU A 467 38.91 10.98 -29.55
N ASN A 468 39.73 12.03 -29.69
CA ASN A 468 39.53 13.30 -28.99
C ASN A 468 38.20 13.98 -29.34
N ALA A 469 37.75 13.89 -30.60
CA ALA A 469 36.44 14.38 -31.00
C ALA A 469 35.30 13.63 -30.29
N LYS A 470 35.41 12.31 -30.15
CA LYS A 470 34.45 11.51 -29.37
C LYS A 470 34.47 11.86 -27.88
N PHE A 471 35.65 12.10 -27.30
CA PHE A 471 35.76 12.56 -25.91
C PHE A 471 35.13 13.94 -25.72
N ALA A 472 35.30 14.85 -26.68
CA ALA A 472 34.66 16.16 -26.64
C ALA A 472 33.12 16.05 -26.67
N GLU A 473 32.57 15.19 -27.54
CA GLU A 473 31.12 14.92 -27.60
C GLU A 473 30.60 14.31 -26.29
N ASN A 474 31.31 13.33 -25.73
CA ASN A 474 30.96 12.74 -24.44
C ASN A 474 30.98 13.78 -23.30
N ASN A 475 31.97 14.66 -23.28
CA ASN A 475 32.04 15.74 -22.31
C ASN A 475 30.89 16.73 -22.45
N GLU A 476 30.44 17.03 -23.67
CA GLU A 476 29.28 17.89 -23.90
C GLU A 476 27.99 17.23 -23.41
N ASN A 477 27.83 15.92 -23.63
CA ASN A 477 26.69 15.15 -23.14
C ASN A 477 26.68 15.05 -21.61
N LEU A 478 27.83 14.79 -20.99
CA LEU A 478 27.98 14.82 -19.54
C LEU A 478 27.65 16.19 -18.96
N LYS A 479 28.05 17.27 -19.63
CA LYS A 479 27.71 18.63 -19.21
C LYS A 479 26.20 18.87 -19.22
N LYS A 480 25.49 18.46 -20.28
CA LYS A 480 24.02 18.54 -20.35
C LYS A 480 23.34 17.77 -19.21
N GLU A 481 23.88 16.61 -18.86
CA GLU A 481 23.36 15.80 -17.76
C GLU A 481 23.62 16.44 -16.39
N VAL A 482 24.79 17.02 -16.19
CA VAL A 482 25.10 17.81 -14.99
C VAL A 482 24.16 19.01 -14.86
N ASP A 483 23.90 19.73 -15.95
CA ASP A 483 22.97 20.86 -15.95
C ASP A 483 21.54 20.40 -15.61
N ARG A 484 21.11 19.24 -16.13
CA ARG A 484 19.81 18.61 -15.82
C ARG A 484 19.69 18.27 -14.33
N ILE A 485 20.67 17.56 -13.78
CA ILE A 485 20.69 17.16 -12.36
C ILE A 485 20.74 18.39 -11.46
N THR A 486 21.50 19.42 -11.85
CA THR A 486 21.56 20.68 -11.12
C THR A 486 20.18 21.33 -11.03
N GLY A 487 19.45 21.42 -12.15
CA GLY A 487 18.08 21.94 -12.15
C GLY A 487 17.08 21.10 -11.35
N GLU A 488 17.25 19.77 -11.29
CA GLU A 488 16.44 18.91 -10.42
C GLU A 488 16.74 19.13 -8.93
N ASN A 489 18.02 19.29 -8.57
CA ASN A 489 18.42 19.58 -7.21
C ASN A 489 17.90 20.93 -6.72
N GLU A 490 17.85 21.95 -7.58
CA GLU A 490 17.23 23.24 -7.27
C GLU A 490 15.72 23.09 -6.97
N LYS A 491 15.00 22.29 -7.76
CA LYS A 491 13.57 21.98 -7.49
C LYS A 491 13.40 21.21 -6.19
N PHE A 492 14.27 20.25 -5.89
CA PHE A 492 14.25 19.53 -4.61
C PHE A 492 14.53 20.46 -3.43
N ALA A 493 15.47 21.39 -3.57
CA ALA A 493 15.76 22.38 -2.54
C ALA A 493 14.54 23.27 -2.25
N GLU A 494 13.84 23.74 -3.30
CA GLU A 494 12.62 24.53 -3.13
C GLU A 494 11.50 23.72 -2.48
N ASN A 495 11.28 22.47 -2.91
CA ASN A 495 10.30 21.60 -2.26
C ASN A 495 10.63 21.37 -0.78
N ASN A 496 11.91 21.20 -0.45
CA ASN A 496 12.33 20.99 0.93
C ASN A 496 12.11 22.24 1.78
N LYS A 497 12.30 23.44 1.20
CA LYS A 497 11.96 24.71 1.85
C LYS A 497 10.46 24.82 2.13
N VAL A 498 9.60 24.49 1.16
CA VAL A 498 8.14 24.46 1.36
C VAL A 498 7.74 23.47 2.47
N LEU A 499 8.36 22.29 2.51
CA LEU A 499 8.11 21.30 3.58
C LEU A 499 8.55 21.82 4.96
N GLN A 500 9.66 22.55 5.04
CA GLN A 500 10.10 23.19 6.28
C GLN A 500 9.11 24.26 6.74
N GLU A 501 8.60 25.08 5.83
CA GLU A 501 7.55 26.07 6.12
C GLU A 501 6.27 25.39 6.64
N GLN A 502 5.82 24.31 5.98
CA GLN A 502 4.67 23.51 6.43
C GLN A 502 4.89 22.91 7.81
N ASN A 503 6.07 22.34 8.08
CA ASN A 503 6.40 21.80 9.41
C ASN A 503 6.41 22.87 10.50
N THR A 504 6.84 24.09 10.17
CA THR A 504 6.78 25.24 11.09
C THR A 504 5.33 25.55 11.44
N VAL A 505 4.44 25.64 10.44
CA VAL A 505 3.00 25.86 10.65
C VAL A 505 2.35 24.73 11.45
N PHE A 506 2.69 23.47 11.17
CA PHE A 506 2.20 22.33 11.97
C PHE A 506 2.67 22.39 13.42
N SER A 507 3.93 22.77 13.65
CA SER A 507 4.47 22.96 14.99
C SER A 507 3.73 24.05 15.77
N GLU A 508 3.47 25.20 15.14
CA GLU A 508 2.68 26.28 15.73
C GLU A 508 1.25 25.85 16.05
N ASN A 509 0.61 25.10 15.15
CA ASN A 509 -0.74 24.58 15.38
C ASN A 509 -0.77 23.56 16.52
N ASN A 510 0.23 22.68 16.61
CA ASN A 510 0.36 21.75 17.74
C ASN A 510 0.59 22.49 19.07
N ALA A 511 1.36 23.57 19.07
CA ALA A 511 1.55 24.41 20.26
C ALA A 511 0.22 25.08 20.68
N LYS A 512 -0.55 25.59 19.73
CA LYS A 512 -1.90 26.14 19.98
C LYS A 512 -2.85 25.08 20.54
N LEU A 513 -2.92 23.91 19.91
CA LEU A 513 -3.73 22.78 20.37
C LEU A 513 -3.33 22.33 21.78
N SER A 514 -2.04 22.25 22.08
CA SER A 514 -1.53 21.92 23.42
C SER A 514 -1.96 22.96 24.46
N THR A 515 -1.94 24.24 24.10
CA THR A 515 -2.41 25.33 24.97
C THR A 515 -3.91 25.18 25.25
N SER A 516 -4.73 24.99 24.21
CA SER A 516 -6.17 24.78 24.36
C SER A 516 -6.51 23.51 25.15
N LEU A 517 -5.73 22.43 24.98
CA LEU A 517 -5.89 21.21 25.77
C LEU A 517 -5.68 21.49 27.27
N LYS A 518 -4.63 22.24 27.61
CA LYS A 518 -4.32 22.62 28.98
C LYS A 518 -5.43 23.47 29.61
N GLU A 519 -5.97 24.44 28.85
CA GLU A 519 -7.12 25.24 29.29
C GLU A 519 -8.36 24.37 29.57
N LEU A 520 -8.61 23.37 28.72
CA LEU A 520 -9.74 22.46 28.87
C LEU A 520 -9.58 21.52 30.06
N GLU A 521 -8.35 21.04 30.32
CA GLU A 521 -8.00 20.26 31.52
C GLU A 521 -8.19 21.10 32.81
N GLU A 522 -7.81 22.37 32.79
CA GLU A 522 -8.06 23.29 33.90
C GLU A 522 -9.56 23.51 34.12
N GLN A 523 -10.35 23.68 33.06
CA GLN A 523 -11.80 23.78 33.17
C GLN A 523 -12.43 22.50 33.73
N ALA A 524 -12.02 21.33 33.24
CA ALA A 524 -12.49 20.04 33.75
C ALA A 524 -12.17 19.88 35.25
N SER A 525 -10.99 20.33 35.68
CA SER A 525 -10.60 20.34 37.10
C SER A 525 -11.50 21.24 37.94
N ARG A 526 -11.79 22.46 37.46
CA ARG A 526 -12.73 23.38 38.13
C ARG A 526 -14.14 22.79 38.21
N PHE A 527 -14.64 22.17 37.13
CA PHE A 527 -15.93 21.50 37.14
C PHE A 527 -15.98 20.35 38.13
N LYS A 528 -14.91 19.55 38.21
CA LYS A 528 -14.79 18.45 39.18
C LYS A 528 -14.86 18.97 40.61
N GLU A 529 -14.19 20.07 40.93
CA GLU A 529 -14.27 20.70 42.25
C GLU A 529 -15.68 21.22 42.56
N ILE A 530 -16.33 21.88 41.60
CA ILE A 530 -17.71 22.36 41.74
C ILE A 530 -18.65 21.18 41.99
N TYR A 531 -18.53 20.11 41.20
CA TYR A 531 -19.34 18.89 41.35
C TYR A 531 -19.18 18.26 42.74
N GLN A 532 -17.94 18.17 43.25
CA GLN A 532 -17.67 17.67 44.59
C GLN A 532 -18.25 18.56 45.70
N LYS A 533 -18.21 19.89 45.52
CA LYS A 533 -18.89 20.82 46.45
C LYS A 533 -20.40 20.62 46.44
N LEU A 534 -21.00 20.46 45.25
CA LEU A 534 -22.43 20.26 45.08
C LEU A 534 -22.88 18.93 45.73
N LEU A 535 -22.09 17.87 45.59
CA LEU A 535 -22.31 16.59 46.26
C LEU A 535 -22.34 16.74 47.79
N LYS A 536 -21.33 17.41 48.37
CA LYS A 536 -21.29 17.66 49.82
C LYS A 536 -22.49 18.48 50.29
N GLU A 537 -22.92 19.46 49.51
CA GLU A 537 -24.09 20.26 49.86
C GLU A 537 -25.38 19.44 49.81
N ASN A 538 -25.50 18.55 48.83
CA ASN A 538 -26.63 17.63 48.74
C ASN A 538 -26.64 16.61 49.89
N GLU A 539 -25.48 16.12 50.34
CA GLU A 539 -25.38 15.28 51.55
C GLU A 539 -25.82 16.04 52.81
N LYS A 540 -25.47 17.33 52.94
CA LYS A 540 -25.96 18.15 54.05
C LYS A 540 -27.49 18.30 53.98
N LEU A 541 -28.05 18.56 52.80
CA LEU A 541 -29.49 18.64 52.60
C LEU A 541 -30.19 17.32 52.94
N ALA A 542 -29.60 16.19 52.57
CA ALA A 542 -30.08 14.87 52.94
C ALA A 542 -30.11 14.68 54.47
N ARG A 543 -29.04 15.05 55.18
CA ARG A 543 -29.01 14.99 56.66
C ARG A 543 -30.06 15.91 57.30
N ILE A 544 -30.27 17.10 56.76
CA ILE A 544 -31.30 18.03 57.24
C ILE A 544 -32.68 17.41 57.04
N ARG A 545 -32.98 16.88 55.85
CA ARG A 545 -34.23 16.18 55.56
C ARG A 545 -34.44 15.01 56.51
N ASP A 546 -33.43 14.17 56.71
CA ASP A 546 -33.53 12.99 57.57
C ASP A 546 -33.76 13.40 59.04
N GLY A 547 -33.09 14.45 59.53
CA GLY A 547 -33.33 15.01 60.86
C GLY A 547 -34.72 15.64 61.03
N LEU A 548 -35.25 16.29 59.99
CA LEU A 548 -36.62 16.78 59.98
C LEU A 548 -37.64 15.64 59.99
N GLN A 549 -37.36 14.54 59.29
CA GLN A 549 -38.19 13.34 59.30
C GLN A 549 -38.22 12.70 60.69
N GLU A 550 -37.08 12.61 61.37
CA GLU A 550 -37.00 12.10 62.74
C GLU A 550 -37.76 12.99 63.75
N GLN A 551 -37.67 14.31 63.58
CA GLN A 551 -38.49 15.26 64.35
C GLN A 551 -39.99 15.02 64.12
N LEU A 552 -40.41 14.82 62.86
CA LEU A 552 -41.80 14.56 62.50
C LEU A 552 -42.30 13.25 63.11
N ASP A 553 -41.53 12.17 63.01
CA ASP A 553 -41.83 10.89 63.66
C ASP A 553 -41.92 11.02 65.18
N GLY A 554 -41.05 11.84 65.77
CA GLY A 554 -41.09 12.18 67.19
C GLY A 554 -42.39 12.89 67.59
N PHE A 555 -42.84 13.87 66.80
CA PHE A 555 -44.13 14.54 67.01
C PHE A 555 -45.30 13.58 66.87
N SER A 556 -45.30 12.70 65.87
CA SER A 556 -46.34 11.69 65.67
C SER A 556 -46.45 10.74 66.87
N LYS A 557 -45.32 10.24 67.39
CA LYS A 557 -45.30 9.39 68.60
C LYS A 557 -45.76 10.14 69.84
N LEU A 558 -45.38 11.40 69.99
CA LEU A 558 -45.83 12.22 71.11
C LEU A 558 -47.34 12.46 71.03
N GLN A 559 -47.87 12.73 69.84
CA GLN A 559 -49.30 12.87 69.59
C GLN A 559 -50.04 11.60 70.00
N GLU A 560 -49.56 10.42 69.59
CA GLU A 560 -50.12 9.13 70.01
C GLU A 560 -50.06 8.93 71.53
N MET A 561 -48.93 9.23 72.17
CA MET A 561 -48.77 9.12 73.62
C MET A 561 -49.74 10.04 74.37
N ILE A 562 -49.85 11.31 73.96
CA ILE A 562 -50.78 12.27 74.56
C ILE A 562 -52.21 11.77 74.38
N PHE A 563 -52.58 11.32 73.18
CA PHE A 563 -53.92 10.82 72.91
C PHE A 563 -54.23 9.62 73.79
N LYS A 564 -53.30 8.66 73.92
CA LYS A 564 -53.44 7.50 74.80
C LYS A 564 -53.59 7.89 76.27
N GLN A 565 -52.72 8.76 76.79
CA GLN A 565 -52.80 9.23 78.18
C GLN A 565 -54.10 10.00 78.47
N LEU A 566 -54.55 10.83 77.53
CA LEU A 566 -55.80 11.56 77.64
C LEU A 566 -56.98 10.58 77.70
N ASN A 567 -56.96 9.56 76.85
CA ASN A 567 -58.01 8.54 76.81
C ASN A 567 -58.02 7.69 78.10
N GLU A 568 -56.86 7.30 78.62
CA GLU A 568 -56.73 6.60 79.91
C GLU A 568 -57.27 7.45 81.07
N LYS A 569 -56.91 8.74 81.14
CA LYS A 569 -57.45 9.65 82.17
C LYS A 569 -58.95 9.85 82.05
N MET A 570 -59.47 9.96 80.83
CA MET A 570 -60.91 10.09 80.58
C MET A 570 -61.66 8.85 81.06
N ARG A 571 -61.13 7.64 80.79
CA ARG A 571 -61.68 6.38 81.30
C ARG A 571 -61.67 6.30 82.83
N ALA A 572 -60.56 6.67 83.46
CA ALA A 572 -60.45 6.67 84.92
C ALA A 572 -61.49 7.62 85.55
N MET A 573 -61.69 8.79 84.94
CA MET A 573 -62.71 9.75 85.37
C MET A 573 -64.12 9.20 85.19
N ASP A 574 -64.43 8.62 84.03
CA ASP A 574 -65.73 8.01 83.75
C ASP A 574 -66.03 6.84 84.70
N ARG A 575 -65.03 5.99 85.01
CA ARG A 575 -65.16 4.89 85.96
C ARG A 575 -65.46 5.42 87.37
N SER A 576 -64.68 6.39 87.83
CA SER A 576 -64.88 7.01 89.15
C SER A 576 -66.25 7.70 89.25
N LEU A 577 -66.73 8.30 88.17
CA LEU A 577 -68.06 8.91 88.11
C LEU A 577 -69.16 7.86 88.24
N LEU A 578 -69.04 6.70 87.58
CA LEU A 578 -70.01 5.60 87.69
C LEU A 578 -69.97 4.91 89.06
N GLU A 579 -68.78 4.67 89.61
CA GLU A 579 -68.61 4.15 90.98
C GLU A 579 -69.26 5.09 92.00
N LYS A 580 -69.09 6.41 91.83
CA LYS A 580 -69.74 7.40 92.70
C LYS A 580 -71.26 7.45 92.51
N VAL A 581 -71.76 7.34 91.27
CA VAL A 581 -73.20 7.27 91.01
C VAL A 581 -73.82 6.01 91.62
N ALA A 582 -73.12 4.88 91.60
CA ALA A 582 -73.55 3.66 92.29
C ALA A 582 -73.52 3.82 93.81
N ALA A 583 -72.44 4.37 94.37
CA ALA A 583 -72.32 4.64 95.80
C ALA A 583 -73.38 5.62 96.32
N ASP A 584 -73.77 6.62 95.52
CA ASP A 584 -74.84 7.58 95.87
C ASP A 584 -76.23 6.93 95.87
N ILE A 585 -76.41 5.78 95.21
CA ILE A 585 -77.71 5.10 95.08
C ILE A 585 -77.96 4.12 96.22
N GLU A 586 -76.93 3.80 97.03
CA GLU A 586 -77.07 3.04 98.28
C GLU A 586 -75.85 3.22 99.21
N MET A 587 -76.05 3.78 100.41
CA MET A 587 -75.04 3.63 101.48
C MET A 587 -75.15 2.22 102.07
N LEU A 588 -74.44 1.27 101.44
CA LEU A 588 -73.76 0.12 102.04
C LEU A 588 -74.23 -0.30 103.45
N ASP A 589 -75.26 -1.14 103.55
CA ASP A 589 -75.14 -2.24 104.51
C ASP A 589 -74.12 -3.18 103.88
N GLN A 590 -72.97 -3.40 104.54
CA GLN A 590 -71.76 -4.05 103.99
C GLN A 590 -71.94 -5.51 103.51
N ASP A 591 -73.17 -6.00 103.32
CA ASP A 591 -73.54 -7.37 102.95
C ASP A 591 -74.75 -7.48 101.97
N GLN A 592 -75.12 -6.42 101.22
CA GLN A 592 -76.15 -6.49 100.15
C GLN A 592 -75.73 -5.66 98.92
N GLY A 593 -75.76 -6.24 97.71
CA GLY A 593 -75.50 -5.54 96.44
C GLY A 593 -76.74 -4.87 95.83
N LEU A 594 -76.65 -4.42 94.57
CA LEU A 594 -77.70 -3.65 93.88
C LEU A 594 -78.90 -4.51 93.51
N SER A 595 -80.10 -4.14 93.98
CA SER A 595 -81.35 -4.81 93.56
C SER A 595 -81.85 -4.33 92.16
N PRO A 596 -82.81 -5.03 91.54
CA PRO A 596 -83.41 -4.60 90.27
C PRO A 596 -84.06 -3.20 90.33
N GLU A 597 -84.54 -2.76 91.50
CA GLU A 597 -85.09 -1.41 91.68
C GLU A 597 -84.01 -0.33 91.82
N GLU A 598 -82.90 -0.61 92.52
CA GLU A 598 -81.72 0.26 92.53
C GLU A 598 -81.08 0.39 91.15
N TRP A 599 -81.01 -0.71 90.39
CA TRP A 599 -80.49 -0.71 89.01
C TRP A 599 -81.24 0.28 88.11
N GLY A 600 -82.57 0.33 88.23
CA GLY A 600 -83.39 1.30 87.51
C GLY A 600 -83.12 2.76 87.90
N LYS A 601 -82.73 3.02 89.15
CA LYS A 601 -82.30 4.35 89.62
C LYS A 601 -80.89 4.67 89.14
N PHE A 602 -79.99 3.69 89.12
CA PHE A 602 -78.62 3.79 88.61
C PHE A 602 -78.61 4.20 87.15
N MET A 603 -79.32 3.47 86.30
CA MET A 603 -79.40 3.76 84.85
C MET A 603 -80.01 5.14 84.54
N LYS A 604 -80.88 5.68 85.40
CA LYS A 604 -81.40 7.05 85.22
C LYS A 604 -80.33 8.11 85.48
N ARG A 605 -79.41 7.85 86.42
CA ARG A 605 -78.43 8.82 86.95
C ARG A 605 -77.04 8.70 86.29
N VAL A 606 -76.80 7.64 85.53
CA VAL A 606 -75.64 7.53 84.62
C VAL A 606 -75.62 8.72 83.64
N PRO A 607 -74.47 9.40 83.43
CA PRO A 607 -74.33 10.48 82.46
C PRO A 607 -74.65 10.05 81.02
N THR A 608 -75.22 10.95 80.21
CA THR A 608 -75.66 10.67 78.83
C THR A 608 -74.54 10.12 77.93
N HIS A 609 -73.30 10.60 78.06
CA HIS A 609 -72.16 10.10 77.26
C HIS A 609 -71.72 8.67 77.60
N LEU A 610 -72.14 8.16 78.77
CA LEU A 610 -71.92 6.77 79.18
C LEU A 610 -73.15 5.91 78.94
N LYS A 611 -74.36 6.48 78.86
CA LYS A 611 -75.59 5.73 78.54
C LYS A 611 -75.49 4.99 77.21
N GLU A 612 -74.87 5.59 76.19
CA GLU A 612 -74.66 4.93 74.88
C GLU A 612 -73.81 3.65 75.00
N LYS A 613 -72.80 3.64 75.88
CA LYS A 613 -71.97 2.45 76.12
C LYS A 613 -72.75 1.33 76.81
N PHE A 614 -73.63 1.70 77.74
CA PHE A 614 -74.52 0.77 78.43
C PHE A 614 -75.62 0.20 77.49
N GLU A 615 -76.21 1.04 76.62
CA GLU A 615 -77.17 0.60 75.59
C GLU A 615 -76.58 -0.45 74.64
N GLY A 616 -75.30 -0.29 74.25
CA GLY A 616 -74.57 -1.27 73.44
C GLY A 616 -74.46 -2.67 74.06
N ILE A 617 -74.54 -2.78 75.40
CA ILE A 617 -74.43 -4.05 76.15
C ILE A 617 -75.83 -4.60 76.52
N LYS A 618 -76.90 -3.92 76.09
CA LYS A 618 -78.32 -4.23 76.30
C LYS A 618 -78.83 -4.10 77.75
N ASN A 619 -78.27 -3.21 78.58
CA ASN A 619 -78.86 -2.73 79.86
C ASN A 619 -79.59 -3.78 80.74
N ASP A 620 -79.13 -5.03 80.73
CA ASP A 620 -79.86 -6.16 81.29
C ASP A 620 -79.28 -6.51 82.65
N PHE A 621 -80.05 -6.28 83.71
CA PHE A 621 -79.68 -6.59 85.09
C PHE A 621 -79.23 -8.05 85.23
N SER A 622 -79.96 -8.97 84.60
CA SER A 622 -79.70 -10.42 84.70
C SER A 622 -78.42 -10.89 83.99
N LYS A 623 -77.75 -10.03 83.22
CA LYS A 623 -76.44 -10.37 82.63
C LYS A 623 -75.28 -10.19 83.59
N PHE A 624 -75.44 -9.30 84.58
CA PHE A 624 -74.37 -8.91 85.47
C PHE A 624 -74.52 -9.52 86.87
N ASP A 625 -75.72 -9.99 87.20
CA ASP A 625 -76.01 -10.93 88.28
C ASP A 625 -75.56 -12.35 87.85
N GLU A 626 -74.25 -12.66 87.99
CA GLU A 626 -73.64 -13.93 87.58
C GLU A 626 -74.11 -15.08 88.48
N ASN A 627 -74.30 -14.79 89.77
CA ASN A 627 -74.66 -15.77 90.80
C ASN A 627 -76.19 -16.03 90.89
N LYS A 628 -77.02 -15.20 90.22
CA LYS A 628 -78.49 -15.25 90.13
C LYS A 628 -79.21 -15.07 91.46
N ASP A 629 -78.63 -14.31 92.37
CA ASP A 629 -79.24 -13.99 93.67
C ASP A 629 -80.14 -12.73 93.63
N ASN A 630 -80.36 -12.16 92.44
CA ASN A 630 -81.05 -10.90 92.19
C ASN A 630 -80.35 -9.67 92.81
N VAL A 631 -79.04 -9.75 93.00
CA VAL A 631 -78.25 -8.72 93.68
C VAL A 631 -76.89 -8.59 92.97
N ILE A 632 -76.63 -7.46 92.30
CA ILE A 632 -75.30 -7.23 91.70
C ILE A 632 -74.34 -6.81 92.81
N ASP A 633 -73.43 -7.71 93.18
CA ASP A 633 -72.42 -7.43 94.21
C ASP A 633 -71.29 -6.50 93.72
N SER A 634 -70.37 -6.12 94.62
CA SER A 634 -69.27 -5.20 94.30
C SER A 634 -68.30 -5.76 93.25
N ASP A 635 -68.12 -7.08 93.19
CA ASP A 635 -67.21 -7.73 92.25
C ASP A 635 -67.87 -7.84 90.86
N GLU A 636 -69.16 -8.17 90.82
CA GLU A 636 -70.00 -8.18 89.63
C GLU A 636 -70.15 -6.77 89.03
N PHE A 637 -70.33 -5.75 89.88
CA PHE A 637 -70.35 -4.35 89.46
C PHE A 637 -68.99 -3.89 88.89
N GLY A 638 -67.88 -4.32 89.51
CA GLY A 638 -66.53 -4.06 89.01
C GLY A 638 -66.28 -4.65 87.62
N LYS A 639 -66.69 -5.91 87.41
CA LYS A 639 -66.62 -6.58 86.09
C LYS A 639 -67.50 -5.90 85.05
N MET A 640 -68.70 -5.48 85.43
CA MET A 640 -69.59 -4.73 84.55
C MET A 640 -68.93 -3.42 84.07
N LEU A 641 -68.33 -2.65 84.98
CA LEU A 641 -67.62 -1.43 84.62
C LEU A 641 -66.45 -1.72 83.68
N ASP A 642 -65.72 -2.82 83.87
CA ASP A 642 -64.65 -3.22 82.96
C ASP A 642 -65.16 -3.54 81.55
N VAL A 643 -66.35 -4.14 81.43
CA VAL A 643 -66.99 -4.44 80.13
C VAL A 643 -67.49 -3.15 79.46
N VAL A 644 -68.10 -2.24 80.22
CA VAL A 644 -68.59 -0.95 79.70
C VAL A 644 -67.44 -0.01 79.31
N MET A 645 -66.29 -0.11 80.00
CA MET A 645 -65.10 0.69 79.74
C MET A 645 -64.14 0.06 78.71
N LYS A 646 -64.44 -1.16 78.23
CA LYS A 646 -63.66 -1.83 77.20
C LYS A 646 -63.83 -1.13 75.86
N GLU A 647 -62.73 -1.03 75.11
CA GLU A 647 -62.63 -0.20 73.92
C GLU A 647 -63.65 -0.59 72.84
N THR A 648 -64.41 0.38 72.34
CA THR A 648 -64.65 0.45 70.90
C THR A 648 -63.41 1.10 70.29
N GLU A 649 -62.56 0.30 69.65
CA GLU A 649 -61.43 0.82 68.90
C GLU A 649 -61.93 1.85 67.86
N PRO A 650 -61.34 3.05 67.79
CA PRO A 650 -61.61 3.93 66.67
C PRO A 650 -61.03 3.31 65.40
N VAL A 651 -61.90 3.12 64.40
CA VAL A 651 -61.52 2.86 63.02
C VAL A 651 -60.62 4.00 62.56
N SER A 652 -59.30 3.80 62.60
CA SER A 652 -58.36 4.70 61.96
C SER A 652 -58.12 4.21 60.54
N SER A 653 -58.79 4.91 59.64
CA SER A 653 -58.54 5.04 58.20
C SER A 653 -57.08 4.82 57.79
N GLY A 654 -56.92 4.04 56.73
CA GLY A 654 -55.67 3.94 55.99
C GLY A 654 -55.34 5.18 55.16
N ASP A 655 -54.14 5.06 54.58
CA ASP A 655 -53.58 5.76 53.41
C ASP A 655 -53.24 7.25 53.54
N GLU A 656 -51.94 7.58 53.44
CA GLU A 656 -51.36 8.13 52.19
C GLU A 656 -49.85 8.45 52.32
N GLN A 657 -49.06 7.76 51.49
CA GLN A 657 -47.89 8.23 50.71
C GLN A 657 -46.89 9.24 51.31
N ARG A 658 -45.61 8.83 51.41
CA ARG A 658 -44.59 9.03 50.35
C ARG A 658 -43.27 8.31 50.64
#